data_AF-E6TJX6-F1
#
_entry.id   AF-E6TJX6-F1
#
_cell.length_a   1.000
_cell.length_b   1.000
_cell.length_c   1.000
_cell.angle_alpha   90.00
_cell.angle_beta   90.00
_cell.angle_gamma   90.00
#
_symmetry.space_group_name_H-M   'P 1'
#
loop_
_entity.id
_entity.type
_entity.pdbx_description
1 polymer ?
#
loop_
_entity_poly.entity_id
_entity_poly.type
_entity_poly.pdbx_seq_one_letter_code
_entity_poly.pdbx_strand_id
1 'polypeptide(L)'
;MIDEHSHLRLRSADHLDPIWRLWEGLPAQWRGPVLGPGIQNWASITENDWPHLDLSGLPVPFAAELAWMAHWQASDGTRVSVLAMAQLANMIRRAVAEGRDFPSSIRAMDYDAAAALQSWFYLSKGRRLPSVRGRGRVHALFGFARHALIAACHDGPWWQLDFWHPRCDPRIPLTDREPVSNYGCSPGDIQLPWLRAAVKWHLGTMLESGALRWTTVSQERMRSFRRFDNWLTACFDDPTDILGDPTTAVEQAEAFARWTAVAANRVTRQSDTRHLGRTVPIRGINDDLRAVAGLLDFIAGNPGEARSVLGAEPWQRVSAAHAASWFGRVTRIPHQRGFNDANYIDDHALAQITAALPLIGLPRTEQMTITRGDGTTLTANGLDDPQAMRMILLQILTGRRASEIRTCDFDCLSAAPRVTATGDDDDQMLTRFRYAQSKIDVAPDTILVDHEVTEVIAEQHRWLQTQYPDCSRRYLFARRLGNRRGDKPYPAGTYNWVLRTLSDLVQITDAKGHAVRLSHTHRFRHTRLTRLAELGLPVHVLQRYAGHATPTMTMHYIAARDEHAEQAFLATAKLRSDGTRIQLCSDDHDGLHLFRRADRFLPNGWCMLPPLQSCDKGNACLTCSVFVTDHTHHDVLHRQLRETTTLIDRATTEFEQRHGHSMPDDNVWLIRRRAEHHALTKLLAALDDVPDSSAHGATPQCHRPSAGPVPLTLDLTAHRRSTP
;
A
#
# COMPACT_ATOMS: atom_id res chain seq x y z
N MET A 1 3.62 67.89 14.73
CA MET A 1 2.21 67.60 14.39
C MET A 1 2.14 66.13 14.09
N ILE A 2 1.67 65.36 15.06
CA ILE A 2 1.60 63.89 15.07
C ILE A 2 0.16 63.55 14.73
N ASP A 3 -0.04 62.71 13.73
CA ASP A 3 -1.34 62.28 13.25
C ASP A 3 -1.76 61.02 14.04
N GLU A 4 -2.75 61.21 14.92
CA GLU A 4 -3.35 60.18 15.77
C GLU A 4 -4.49 59.46 15.05
N HIS A 5 -4.17 58.41 14.27
CA HIS A 5 -5.16 57.38 13.93
C HIS A 5 -4.58 55.99 14.20
N SER A 6 -4.33 55.75 15.48
CA SER A 6 -4.11 54.41 16.02
C SER A 6 -5.45 53.70 16.16
N HIS A 7 -5.58 52.57 15.47
CA HIS A 7 -6.71 51.64 15.53
C HIS A 7 -7.08 51.29 16.98
N LEU A 8 -8.17 51.90 17.47
CA LEU A 8 -8.95 51.42 18.60
C LEU A 8 -9.53 50.04 18.24
N ARG A 9 -8.77 48.97 18.52
CA ARG A 9 -9.35 47.64 18.71
C ARG A 9 -10.30 47.74 19.90
N LEU A 10 -11.59 47.68 19.61
CA LEU A 10 -12.67 47.43 20.55
C LEU A 10 -12.28 46.26 21.48
N ARG A 11 -11.84 46.59 22.70
CA ARG A 11 -11.94 45.71 23.85
C ARG A 11 -13.32 45.93 24.45
N SER A 12 -14.16 44.90 24.40
CA SER A 12 -15.17 44.53 25.41
C SER A 12 -16.31 43.74 24.75
N ALA A 13 -16.10 42.45 24.61
CA ALA A 13 -17.16 41.47 24.78
C ALA A 13 -16.61 40.51 25.84
N ASP A 14 -17.30 40.37 26.97
CA ASP A 14 -16.95 39.39 27.99
C ASP A 14 -16.59 38.07 27.31
N HIS A 15 -15.35 37.61 27.50
CA HIS A 15 -14.88 36.35 26.92
C HIS A 15 -15.59 35.22 27.68
N LEU A 16 -16.85 34.98 27.35
CA LEU A 16 -17.62 33.84 27.81
C LEU A 16 -16.81 32.59 27.45
N ASP A 17 -16.52 31.77 28.47
CA ASP A 17 -15.79 30.53 28.27
C ASP A 17 -16.48 29.71 27.16
N PRO A 18 -15.77 29.29 26.09
CA PRO A 18 -16.37 28.60 24.94
C PRO A 18 -17.11 27.31 25.29
N ILE A 19 -16.88 26.74 26.49
CA ILE A 19 -17.69 25.64 27.00
C ILE A 19 -19.18 25.96 27.03
N TRP A 20 -19.56 27.22 27.25
CA TRP A 20 -20.97 27.60 27.36
C TRP A 20 -21.72 27.48 26.03
N ARG A 21 -21.04 27.76 24.91
CA ARG A 21 -21.58 27.49 23.57
C ARG A 21 -21.85 25.99 23.38
N LEU A 22 -20.95 25.15 23.86
CA LEU A 22 -21.11 23.69 23.79
C LEU A 22 -22.21 23.18 24.72
N TRP A 23 -22.31 23.74 25.92
CA TRP A 23 -23.35 23.41 26.90
C TRP A 23 -24.74 23.76 26.37
N GLU A 24 -24.93 24.95 25.80
CA GLU A 24 -26.19 25.36 25.19
C GLU A 24 -26.61 24.46 24.02
N GLY A 25 -25.64 23.95 23.26
CA GLY A 25 -25.85 23.00 22.18
C GLY A 25 -26.20 21.57 22.64
N LEU A 26 -26.10 21.24 23.94
CA LEU A 26 -26.46 19.92 24.43
C LEU A 26 -27.98 19.70 24.41
N PRO A 27 -28.46 18.48 24.08
CA PRO A 27 -29.86 18.15 24.26
C PRO A 27 -30.26 18.32 25.74
N ALA A 28 -31.52 18.72 26.00
CA ALA A 28 -31.96 19.10 27.35
C ALA A 28 -31.72 18.00 28.40
N GLN A 29 -31.90 16.73 28.03
CA GLN A 29 -31.66 15.57 28.89
C GLN A 29 -30.18 15.33 29.25
N TRP A 30 -29.25 15.98 28.53
CA TRP A 30 -27.82 15.97 28.83
C TRP A 30 -27.38 17.23 29.61
N ARG A 31 -28.31 18.14 29.90
CA ARG A 31 -28.08 19.36 30.68
C ARG A 31 -28.69 19.18 32.07
N GLY A 32 -27.86 18.97 33.07
CA GLY A 32 -28.35 18.90 34.45
C GLY A 32 -27.33 18.41 35.45
N PRO A 33 -27.65 18.50 36.75
CA PRO A 33 -26.80 18.02 37.83
C PRO A 33 -26.69 16.50 37.87
N VAL A 34 -27.67 15.77 37.29
CA VAL A 34 -27.68 14.30 37.24
C VAL A 34 -28.03 13.87 35.82
N LEU A 35 -27.14 13.09 35.20
CA LEU A 35 -27.36 12.51 33.87
C LEU A 35 -27.80 11.04 33.98
N GLY A 36 -28.70 10.62 33.11
CA GLY A 36 -29.20 9.24 33.04
C GLY A 36 -30.73 9.20 32.90
N PRO A 37 -31.48 9.72 33.88
CA PRO A 37 -32.92 9.84 33.78
C PRO A 37 -33.35 10.60 32.51
N GLY A 38 -34.28 10.04 31.73
CA GLY A 38 -34.77 10.64 30.48
C GLY A 38 -33.84 10.52 29.26
N ILE A 39 -32.62 9.98 29.42
CA ILE A 39 -31.75 9.65 28.28
C ILE A 39 -32.12 8.27 27.75
N GLN A 40 -32.59 8.21 26.51
CA GLN A 40 -32.99 6.96 25.87
C GLN A 40 -31.84 5.96 25.84
N ASN A 41 -32.14 4.70 26.19
CA ASN A 41 -31.20 3.59 26.16
C ASN A 41 -29.92 3.81 27.00
N TRP A 42 -30.01 4.56 28.11
CA TRP A 42 -28.86 4.87 28.98
C TRP A 42 -28.00 3.64 29.30
N ALA A 43 -28.60 2.54 29.75
CA ALA A 43 -27.87 1.31 30.08
C ALA A 43 -27.05 0.75 28.89
N SER A 44 -27.55 0.85 27.65
CA SER A 44 -26.82 0.32 26.48
C SER A 44 -25.71 1.26 25.97
N ILE A 45 -25.74 2.53 26.36
CA ILE A 45 -24.73 3.54 26.01
C ILE A 45 -23.68 3.75 27.11
N THR A 46 -23.86 3.22 28.32
CA THR A 46 -22.92 3.37 29.43
C THR A 46 -22.14 2.09 29.74
N GLU A 47 -21.12 2.21 30.57
CA GLU A 47 -20.39 1.05 31.11
C GLU A 47 -21.03 0.53 32.41
N ASN A 48 -21.01 -0.80 32.58
CA ASN A 48 -21.40 -1.51 33.81
C ASN A 48 -22.82 -1.17 34.33
N ASP A 49 -23.76 -0.84 33.43
CA ASP A 49 -25.17 -0.56 33.75
C ASP A 49 -25.36 0.49 34.86
N TRP A 50 -24.47 1.49 34.93
CA TRP A 50 -24.54 2.55 35.94
C TRP A 50 -25.84 3.35 35.77
N PRO A 51 -26.62 3.57 36.85
CA PRO A 51 -27.97 4.15 36.73
C PRO A 51 -27.96 5.65 36.41
N HIS A 52 -26.97 6.39 36.89
CA HIS A 52 -26.84 7.83 36.64
C HIS A 52 -25.40 8.32 36.90
N LEU A 53 -25.09 9.52 36.40
CA LEU A 53 -23.87 10.28 36.68
C LEU A 53 -24.22 11.57 37.42
N ASP A 54 -23.74 11.71 38.66
CA ASP A 54 -23.97 12.89 39.50
C ASP A 54 -22.83 13.91 39.40
N LEU A 55 -23.15 15.04 38.75
CA LEU A 55 -22.31 16.20 38.51
C LEU A 55 -22.56 17.33 39.52
N SER A 56 -23.46 17.15 40.49
CA SER A 56 -23.74 18.15 41.52
C SER A 56 -22.51 18.45 42.39
N GLY A 57 -22.41 19.69 42.87
CA GLY A 57 -21.34 20.14 43.75
C GLY A 57 -19.95 20.26 43.10
N LEU A 58 -19.85 20.09 41.78
CA LEU A 58 -18.61 20.36 41.04
C LEU A 58 -18.47 21.85 40.72
N PRO A 59 -17.23 22.36 40.59
CA PRO A 59 -17.01 23.67 39.98
C PRO A 59 -17.65 23.71 38.60
N VAL A 60 -18.27 24.83 38.28
CA VAL A 60 -19.19 24.96 37.14
C VAL A 60 -18.58 24.47 35.80
N PRO A 61 -17.32 24.81 35.42
CA PRO A 61 -16.71 24.29 34.20
C PRO A 61 -16.63 22.76 34.14
N PHE A 62 -16.29 22.10 35.26
CA PHE A 62 -16.17 20.63 35.28
C PHE A 62 -17.50 19.93 35.03
N ALA A 63 -18.60 20.43 35.60
CA ALA A 63 -19.92 19.86 35.36
C ALA A 63 -20.29 19.95 33.87
N ALA A 64 -20.08 21.13 33.26
CA ALA A 64 -20.38 21.34 31.84
C ALA A 64 -19.50 20.48 30.91
N GLU A 65 -18.21 20.41 31.19
CA GLU A 65 -17.24 19.63 30.42
C GLU A 65 -17.51 18.11 30.51
N LEU A 66 -17.80 17.59 31.70
CA LEU A 66 -18.14 16.17 31.88
C LEU A 66 -19.45 15.80 31.18
N ALA A 67 -20.46 16.65 31.27
CA ALA A 67 -21.73 16.42 30.58
C ALA A 67 -21.54 16.40 29.05
N TRP A 68 -20.78 17.36 28.53
CA TRP A 68 -20.48 17.40 27.10
C TRP A 68 -19.65 16.20 26.65
N MET A 69 -18.62 15.82 27.41
CA MET A 69 -17.81 14.63 27.11
C MET A 69 -18.64 13.35 27.14
N ALA A 70 -19.58 13.21 28.08
CA ALA A 70 -20.48 12.06 28.15
C ALA A 70 -21.39 11.99 26.92
N HIS A 71 -21.97 13.13 26.53
CA HIS A 71 -22.77 13.23 25.31
C HIS A 71 -21.94 12.90 24.06
N TRP A 72 -20.74 13.45 23.96
CA TRP A 72 -19.81 13.19 22.85
C TRP A 72 -19.47 11.70 22.76
N GLN A 73 -19.17 11.02 23.87
CA GLN A 73 -18.86 9.59 23.86
C GLN A 73 -20.03 8.74 23.34
N ALA A 74 -21.25 9.05 23.78
CA ALA A 74 -22.47 8.38 23.33
C ALA A 74 -22.74 8.62 21.84
N SER A 75 -22.51 9.85 21.38
CA SER A 75 -22.64 10.29 19.99
C SER A 75 -21.56 9.71 19.06
N ASP A 76 -20.34 9.51 19.54
CA ASP A 76 -19.27 8.83 18.80
C ASP A 76 -19.47 7.30 18.74
N GLY A 77 -20.45 6.74 19.47
CA GLY A 77 -20.69 5.30 19.51
C GLY A 77 -19.69 4.54 20.39
N THR A 78 -18.98 5.24 21.28
CA THR A 78 -18.33 4.61 22.44
C THR A 78 -19.28 4.51 23.62
N ARG A 79 -18.97 3.63 24.58
CA ARG A 79 -19.66 3.65 25.86
C ARG A 79 -19.21 4.86 26.68
N VAL A 80 -20.16 5.50 27.34
CA VAL A 80 -19.88 6.59 28.30
C VAL A 80 -19.15 6.01 29.50
N SER A 81 -18.01 6.58 29.82
CA SER A 81 -17.15 6.13 30.93
C SER A 81 -17.63 6.68 32.28
N VAL A 82 -18.87 6.35 32.65
CA VAL A 82 -19.58 6.89 33.84
C VAL A 82 -18.79 6.64 35.13
N LEU A 83 -18.20 5.45 35.28
CA LEU A 83 -17.46 5.11 36.50
C LEU A 83 -16.22 5.99 36.64
N ALA A 84 -15.49 6.21 35.54
CA ALA A 84 -14.33 7.08 35.55
C ALA A 84 -14.73 8.54 35.86
N MET A 85 -15.81 9.03 35.23
CA MET A 85 -16.33 10.39 35.47
C MET A 85 -16.79 10.58 36.92
N ALA A 86 -17.52 9.62 37.48
CA ALA A 86 -17.97 9.66 38.87
C ALA A 86 -16.80 9.63 39.86
N GLN A 87 -15.74 8.86 39.57
CA GLN A 87 -14.52 8.86 40.36
C GLN A 87 -13.83 10.24 40.33
N LEU A 88 -13.66 10.83 39.15
CA LEU A 88 -13.07 12.17 39.02
C LEU A 88 -13.91 13.22 39.75
N ALA A 89 -15.24 13.20 39.57
CA ALA A 89 -16.15 14.10 40.24
C ALA A 89 -16.03 14.02 41.78
N ASN A 90 -15.93 12.81 42.33
CA ASN A 90 -15.75 12.62 43.76
C ASN A 90 -14.41 13.18 44.27
N MET A 91 -13.33 12.98 43.49
CA MET A 91 -12.00 13.52 43.84
C MET A 91 -12.01 15.06 43.83
N ILE A 92 -12.65 15.68 42.83
CA ILE A 92 -12.77 17.13 42.73
C ILE A 92 -13.61 17.70 43.87
N ARG A 93 -14.80 17.13 44.15
CA ARG A 93 -15.65 17.56 45.28
C ARG A 93 -14.87 17.58 46.58
N ARG A 94 -14.06 16.54 46.83
CA ARG A 94 -13.23 16.47 48.03
C ARG A 94 -12.11 17.51 48.02
N ALA A 95 -11.45 17.71 46.89
CA ALA A 95 -10.39 18.74 46.75
C ALA A 95 -10.93 20.14 47.02
N VAL A 96 -12.12 20.46 46.49
CA VAL A 96 -12.82 21.72 46.79
C VAL A 96 -13.11 21.84 48.29
N ALA A 97 -13.68 20.79 48.90
CA ALA A 97 -14.03 20.81 50.33
C ALA A 97 -12.80 20.94 51.27
N GLU A 98 -11.62 20.49 50.85
CA GLU A 98 -10.37 20.60 51.61
C GLU A 98 -9.48 21.78 51.18
N GLY A 99 -9.95 22.63 50.25
CA GLY A 99 -9.17 23.79 49.77
C GLY A 99 -7.86 23.40 49.07
N ARG A 100 -7.82 22.24 48.40
CA ARG A 100 -6.64 21.77 47.67
C ARG A 100 -6.61 22.39 46.28
N ASP A 101 -5.42 22.80 45.84
CA ASP A 101 -5.19 23.27 44.48
C ASP A 101 -5.26 22.13 43.45
N PHE A 102 -5.94 22.40 42.34
CA PHE A 102 -5.99 21.58 41.14
C PHE A 102 -6.33 22.46 39.93
N PRO A 103 -6.07 22.01 38.69
CA PRO A 103 -6.42 22.79 37.49
C PRO A 103 -7.89 23.18 37.45
N SER A 104 -8.19 24.38 36.97
CA SER A 104 -9.54 24.99 37.03
C SER A 104 -10.60 24.32 36.13
N SER A 105 -10.19 23.45 35.23
CA SER A 105 -11.05 22.72 34.29
C SER A 105 -10.40 21.42 33.80
N ILE A 106 -11.18 20.53 33.17
CA ILE A 106 -10.68 19.33 32.49
C ILE A 106 -9.79 19.71 31.30
N ARG A 107 -10.13 20.79 30.58
CA ARG A 107 -9.29 21.30 29.48
C ARG A 107 -7.91 21.73 29.96
N ALA A 108 -7.80 22.28 31.17
CA ALA A 108 -6.53 22.68 31.78
C ALA A 108 -5.82 21.53 32.55
N MET A 109 -6.52 20.43 32.83
CA MET A 109 -5.99 19.28 33.56
C MET A 109 -5.42 18.24 32.60
N ASP A 110 -4.13 17.94 32.67
CA ASP A 110 -3.55 16.79 31.99
C ASP A 110 -3.69 15.50 32.83
N TYR A 111 -3.20 14.38 32.29
CA TYR A 111 -3.29 13.10 33.00
C TYR A 111 -2.42 13.08 34.26
N ASP A 112 -1.25 13.72 34.26
CA ASP A 112 -0.34 13.70 35.40
C ASP A 112 -0.93 14.47 36.59
N ALA A 113 -1.56 15.63 36.33
CA ALA A 113 -2.33 16.37 37.31
C ALA A 113 -3.51 15.55 37.86
N ALA A 114 -4.23 14.83 36.99
CA ALA A 114 -5.32 13.96 37.41
C ALA A 114 -4.83 12.75 38.24
N ALA A 115 -3.68 12.17 37.88
CA ALA A 115 -3.04 11.07 38.61
C ALA A 115 -2.51 11.53 39.98
N ALA A 116 -1.97 12.75 40.07
CA ALA A 116 -1.58 13.38 41.32
C ALA A 116 -2.81 13.67 42.22
N LEU A 117 -3.92 14.12 41.63
CA LEU A 117 -5.19 14.28 42.33
C LEU A 117 -5.70 12.95 42.87
N GLN A 118 -5.67 11.89 42.05
CA GLN A 118 -6.05 10.55 42.44
C GLN A 118 -5.19 10.00 43.57
N SER A 119 -3.87 10.14 43.48
CA SER A 119 -2.94 9.61 44.48
C SER A 119 -3.19 10.22 45.86
N TRP A 120 -3.35 11.55 45.91
CA TRP A 120 -3.72 12.25 47.14
C TRP A 120 -5.09 11.84 47.69
N PHE A 121 -6.10 11.66 46.84
CA PHE A 121 -7.44 11.28 47.30
C PHE A 121 -7.42 9.94 48.05
N TYR A 122 -6.59 8.99 47.61
CA TYR A 122 -6.44 7.71 48.30
C TYR A 122 -5.62 7.84 49.58
N LEU A 123 -4.53 8.60 49.56
CA LEU A 123 -3.67 8.82 50.72
C LEU A 123 -4.40 9.57 51.86
N SER A 124 -5.18 10.61 51.53
CA SER A 124 -5.99 11.36 52.50
C SER A 124 -7.07 10.50 53.20
N LYS A 125 -7.42 9.35 52.62
CA LYS A 125 -8.34 8.36 53.22
C LYS A 125 -7.62 7.23 53.96
N GLY A 126 -6.30 7.30 54.12
CA GLY A 126 -5.49 6.21 54.68
C GLY A 126 -5.55 4.92 53.85
N ARG A 127 -5.90 5.03 52.56
CA ARG A 127 -6.04 3.86 51.66
C ARG A 127 -4.76 3.67 50.85
N ARG A 128 -4.53 2.41 50.44
CA ARG A 128 -3.46 2.09 49.49
C ARG A 128 -3.71 2.77 48.15
N LEU A 129 -2.62 3.19 47.48
CA LEU A 129 -2.68 3.76 46.14
C LEU A 129 -3.35 2.79 45.15
N PRO A 130 -4.06 3.30 44.13
CA PRO A 130 -4.68 2.46 43.13
C PRO A 130 -3.65 1.60 42.40
N SER A 131 -4.03 0.36 42.10
CA SER A 131 -3.29 -0.51 41.19
C SER A 131 -3.17 0.14 39.80
N VAL A 132 -2.26 -0.36 38.96
CA VAL A 132 -2.08 0.12 37.58
C VAL A 132 -3.42 0.14 36.82
N ARG A 133 -4.24 -0.90 36.98
CA ARG A 133 -5.59 -0.98 36.39
C ARG A 133 -6.55 0.09 36.95
N GLY A 134 -6.44 0.41 38.23
CA GLY A 134 -7.21 1.49 38.88
C GLY A 134 -6.82 2.88 38.39
N ARG A 135 -5.52 3.13 38.17
CA ARG A 135 -5.02 4.39 37.58
C ARG A 135 -5.44 4.54 36.12
N GLY A 136 -5.34 3.45 35.35
CA GLY A 136 -5.75 3.39 33.95
C GLY A 136 -7.23 3.69 33.68
N ARG A 137 -8.10 3.61 34.70
CA ARG A 137 -9.53 3.94 34.55
C ARG A 137 -9.76 5.44 34.37
N VAL A 138 -9.13 6.27 35.20
CA VAL A 138 -9.22 7.74 35.09
C VAL A 138 -8.50 8.21 33.81
N HIS A 139 -7.40 7.55 33.45
CA HIS A 139 -6.70 7.80 32.18
C HIS A 139 -7.61 7.76 30.95
N ALA A 140 -8.65 6.90 30.94
CA ALA A 140 -9.58 6.80 29.82
C ALA A 140 -10.34 8.12 29.53
N LEU A 141 -10.57 8.96 30.55
CA LEU A 141 -11.20 10.28 30.39
C LEU A 141 -10.33 11.25 29.59
N PHE A 142 -9.01 11.14 29.77
CA PHE A 142 -8.01 11.98 29.11
C PHE A 142 -7.65 11.45 27.71
N GLY A 143 -8.42 10.48 27.20
CA GLY A 143 -8.38 9.99 25.82
C GLY A 143 -9.19 10.87 24.86
N PHE A 144 -9.90 10.25 23.90
CA PHE A 144 -10.55 10.97 22.81
C PHE A 144 -11.55 12.04 23.24
N ALA A 145 -12.36 11.80 24.27
CA ALA A 145 -13.41 12.73 24.69
C ALA A 145 -12.85 14.09 25.17
N ARG A 146 -11.76 14.10 25.94
CA ARG A 146 -11.10 15.34 26.35
C ARG A 146 -10.48 16.07 25.17
N HIS A 147 -9.84 15.34 24.25
CA HIS A 147 -9.25 15.96 23.06
C HIS A 147 -10.32 16.57 22.15
N ALA A 148 -11.48 15.91 22.02
CA ALA A 148 -12.63 16.45 21.30
C ALA A 148 -13.19 17.71 21.98
N LEU A 149 -13.23 17.72 23.31
CA LEU A 149 -13.63 18.89 24.10
C LEU A 149 -12.69 20.09 23.86
N ILE A 150 -11.38 19.86 23.91
CA ILE A 150 -10.38 20.90 23.63
C ILE A 150 -10.54 21.43 22.21
N ALA A 151 -10.70 20.54 21.22
CA ALA A 151 -10.89 20.93 19.83
C ALA A 151 -12.17 21.75 19.63
N ALA A 152 -13.29 21.32 20.22
CA ALA A 152 -14.58 21.98 20.12
C ALA A 152 -14.61 23.35 20.83
N CYS A 153 -13.80 23.54 21.88
CA CYS A 153 -13.63 24.83 22.56
C CYS A 153 -12.56 25.73 21.94
N HIS A 154 -11.89 25.31 20.86
CA HIS A 154 -10.83 26.10 20.22
C HIS A 154 -11.38 26.86 19.01
N ASP A 155 -11.44 28.20 19.10
CA ASP A 155 -11.98 29.06 18.03
C ASP A 155 -10.99 29.31 16.86
N GLY A 156 -9.70 29.00 17.05
CA GLY A 156 -8.69 29.16 16.01
C GLY A 156 -8.68 28.02 14.97
N PRO A 157 -7.76 28.10 13.97
CA PRO A 157 -7.49 27.00 13.06
C PRO A 157 -7.11 25.72 13.82
N TRP A 158 -7.69 24.58 13.42
CA TRP A 158 -7.49 23.29 14.09
C TRP A 158 -6.01 22.91 14.27
N TRP A 159 -5.16 23.31 13.31
CA TRP A 159 -3.73 22.99 13.32
C TRP A 159 -2.96 23.71 14.44
N GLN A 160 -3.52 24.74 15.07
CA GLN A 160 -2.88 25.37 16.24
C GLN A 160 -2.85 24.45 17.47
N LEU A 161 -3.74 23.44 17.54
CA LEU A 161 -3.80 22.49 18.64
C LEU A 161 -2.51 21.64 18.76
N ASP A 162 -2.17 21.21 19.98
CA ASP A 162 -1.00 20.35 20.25
C ASP A 162 -1.24 18.85 19.97
N PHE A 163 -2.50 18.47 19.77
CA PHE A 163 -2.89 17.12 19.40
C PHE A 163 -3.91 17.15 18.29
N TRP A 164 -3.62 16.44 17.21
CA TRP A 164 -4.47 16.34 16.04
C TRP A 164 -5.01 14.93 15.92
N HIS A 165 -6.32 14.79 15.89
CA HIS A 165 -6.96 13.50 15.69
C HIS A 165 -8.30 13.69 14.95
N PRO A 166 -8.49 13.11 13.76
CA PRO A 166 -9.68 13.41 12.95
C PRO A 166 -11.00 12.97 13.60
N ARG A 167 -10.97 11.89 14.40
CA ARG A 167 -12.12 11.52 15.25
C ARG A 167 -12.51 12.57 16.29
N CYS A 168 -11.55 13.35 16.80
CA CYS A 168 -11.80 14.35 17.84
C CYS A 168 -12.09 15.73 17.27
N ASP A 169 -11.50 16.06 16.12
CA ASP A 169 -11.66 17.34 15.46
C ASP A 169 -12.12 17.13 14.00
N PRO A 170 -13.40 17.32 13.69
CA PRO A 170 -13.94 17.13 12.34
C PRO A 170 -13.50 18.21 11.35
N ARG A 171 -12.82 19.29 11.81
CA ARG A 171 -12.28 20.33 10.92
C ARG A 171 -11.04 19.86 10.15
N ILE A 172 -10.39 18.79 10.62
CA ILE A 172 -9.22 18.21 9.94
C ILE A 172 -9.66 17.64 8.59
N PRO A 173 -9.17 18.17 7.45
CA PRO A 173 -9.59 17.69 6.14
C PRO A 173 -9.06 16.29 5.87
N LEU A 174 -9.96 15.39 5.45
CA LEU A 174 -9.66 14.01 5.10
C LEU A 174 -10.14 13.72 3.67
N THR A 175 -9.47 12.77 3.04
CA THR A 175 -10.02 12.11 1.85
C THR A 175 -11.16 11.17 2.27
N ASP A 176 -12.14 10.96 1.38
CA ASP A 176 -13.35 10.15 1.65
C ASP A 176 -13.05 8.77 2.25
N ARG A 177 -11.92 8.18 1.83
CA ARG A 177 -11.45 6.83 2.20
C ARG A 177 -10.07 6.85 2.87
N GLU A 178 -9.83 7.84 3.74
CA GLU A 178 -8.56 8.01 4.43
C GLU A 178 -8.16 6.77 5.28
N PRO A 179 -7.07 6.05 4.93
CA PRO A 179 -6.71 4.79 5.57
C PRO A 179 -6.32 4.88 7.05
N VAL A 180 -5.93 6.05 7.53
CA VAL A 180 -5.50 6.23 8.94
C VAL A 180 -6.29 7.31 9.67
N SER A 181 -7.55 7.54 9.27
CA SER A 181 -8.49 8.46 9.95
C SER A 181 -8.68 8.20 11.45
N ASN A 182 -8.38 6.98 11.90
CA ASN A 182 -8.43 6.57 13.30
C ASN A 182 -7.11 6.77 14.09
N TYR A 183 -6.09 7.36 13.48
CA TYR A 183 -4.81 7.63 14.10
C TYR A 183 -4.58 9.13 14.22
N GLY A 184 -4.17 9.57 15.40
CA GLY A 184 -3.75 10.95 15.66
C GLY A 184 -2.24 11.13 15.64
N CYS A 185 -1.81 12.39 15.72
CA CYS A 185 -0.43 12.77 15.95
C CYS A 185 -0.36 13.99 16.88
N SER A 186 0.75 14.14 17.60
CA SER A 186 0.94 15.22 18.58
C SER A 186 2.07 16.13 18.12
N PRO A 187 1.79 17.25 17.43
CA PRO A 187 2.78 18.30 17.20
C PRO A 187 3.31 18.90 18.52
N GLY A 188 2.53 18.85 19.60
CA GLY A 188 2.94 19.34 20.92
C GLY A 188 4.18 18.65 21.51
N ASP A 189 4.54 17.48 21.01
CA ASP A 189 5.73 16.75 21.47
C ASP A 189 7.03 17.28 20.85
N ILE A 190 6.96 18.22 19.89
CA ILE A 190 8.13 18.96 19.37
C ILE A 190 8.57 19.97 20.43
N GLN A 191 9.75 19.83 21.01
CA GLN A 191 10.20 20.61 22.17
C GLN A 191 10.48 22.08 21.81
N LEU A 192 11.09 22.33 20.65
CA LEU A 192 11.45 23.68 20.22
C LEU A 192 10.19 24.50 19.84
N PRO A 193 9.84 25.60 20.55
CA PRO A 193 8.60 26.32 20.30
C PRO A 193 8.50 26.94 18.91
N TRP A 194 9.59 27.52 18.40
CA TRP A 194 9.65 28.14 17.07
C TRP A 194 9.48 27.10 15.95
N LEU A 195 10.03 25.90 16.14
CA LEU A 195 9.90 24.79 15.19
C LEU A 195 8.49 24.20 15.25
N ARG A 196 7.94 24.00 16.45
CA ARG A 196 6.57 23.51 16.67
C ARG A 196 5.56 24.39 15.94
N ALA A 197 5.65 25.71 16.12
CA ALA A 197 4.76 26.67 15.47
C ALA A 197 4.83 26.57 13.93
N ALA A 198 6.04 26.52 13.38
CA ALA A 198 6.26 26.41 11.94
C ALA A 198 5.77 25.09 11.35
N VAL A 199 6.03 23.97 12.03
CA VAL A 199 5.56 22.63 11.62
C VAL A 199 4.04 22.56 11.65
N LYS A 200 3.39 23.15 12.66
CA LYS A 200 1.94 23.22 12.75
C LYS A 200 1.33 23.99 11.58
N TRP A 201 1.84 25.20 11.30
CA TRP A 201 1.38 26.02 10.18
C TRP A 201 1.63 25.31 8.83
N HIS A 202 2.86 24.87 8.57
CA HIS A 202 3.21 24.16 7.33
C HIS A 202 2.33 22.92 7.09
N LEU A 203 2.22 22.01 8.06
CA LEU A 203 1.44 20.78 7.87
C LEU A 203 -0.07 21.04 7.84
N GLY A 204 -0.55 22.05 8.57
CA GLY A 204 -1.94 22.51 8.50
C GLY A 204 -2.29 22.98 7.09
N THR A 205 -1.53 23.95 6.57
CA THR A 205 -1.72 24.52 5.22
C THR A 205 -1.60 23.47 4.12
N MET A 206 -0.62 22.56 4.22
CA MET A 206 -0.43 21.50 3.23
C MET A 206 -1.57 20.46 3.24
N LEU A 207 -2.22 20.25 4.38
CA LEU A 207 -3.39 19.36 4.48
C LEU A 207 -4.65 20.06 3.96
N GLU A 208 -4.85 21.34 4.30
CA GLU A 208 -6.01 22.14 3.85
C GLU A 208 -6.00 22.37 2.33
N SER A 209 -4.83 22.56 1.74
CA SER A 209 -4.67 22.67 0.27
C SER A 209 -4.80 21.33 -0.47
N GLY A 210 -4.82 20.20 0.24
CA GLY A 210 -4.80 18.86 -0.36
C GLY A 210 -3.43 18.43 -0.92
N ALA A 211 -2.39 19.25 -0.73
CA ALA A 211 -1.02 18.93 -1.18
C ALA A 211 -0.40 17.75 -0.42
N LEU A 212 -0.82 17.53 0.82
CA LEU A 212 -0.51 16.33 1.61
C LEU A 212 -1.80 15.63 2.06
N ARG A 213 -1.73 14.29 2.18
CA ARG A 213 -2.80 13.49 2.80
C ARG A 213 -2.55 13.32 4.30
N TRP A 214 -3.62 13.05 5.05
CA TRP A 214 -3.54 12.80 6.50
C TRP A 214 -2.58 11.65 6.85
N THR A 215 -2.55 10.58 6.05
CA THR A 215 -1.54 9.51 6.21
C THR A 215 -0.11 10.05 6.18
N THR A 216 0.22 10.92 5.23
CA THR A 216 1.57 11.50 5.09
C THR A 216 1.90 12.41 6.27
N VAL A 217 0.96 13.27 6.68
CA VAL A 217 1.12 14.17 7.82
C VAL A 217 1.33 13.38 9.12
N SER A 218 0.42 12.46 9.44
CA SER A 218 0.38 11.78 10.74
C SER A 218 1.39 10.62 10.89
N GLN A 219 1.67 9.88 9.82
CA GLN A 219 2.50 8.67 9.88
C GLN A 219 3.96 8.90 9.46
N GLU A 220 4.22 9.89 8.60
CA GLU A 220 5.55 10.16 8.06
C GLU A 220 6.10 11.49 8.58
N ARG A 221 5.54 12.63 8.14
CA ARG A 221 6.09 13.98 8.38
C ARG A 221 6.22 14.31 9.85
N MET A 222 5.19 14.05 10.67
CA MET A 222 5.27 14.33 12.11
C MET A 222 6.43 13.58 12.79
N ARG A 223 6.71 12.34 12.37
CA ARG A 223 7.82 11.56 12.94
C ARG A 223 9.18 12.10 12.49
N SER A 224 9.27 12.56 11.24
CA SER A 224 10.46 13.22 10.72
C SER A 224 10.76 14.51 11.46
N PHE A 225 9.76 15.35 11.72
CA PHE A 225 9.95 16.59 12.48
C PHE A 225 10.32 16.35 13.94
N ARG A 226 9.79 15.30 14.58
CA ARG A 226 10.29 14.92 15.93
C ARG A 226 11.74 14.47 15.92
N ARG A 227 12.18 13.75 14.90
CA ARG A 227 13.60 13.38 14.76
C ARG A 227 14.46 14.62 14.53
N PHE A 228 13.98 15.57 13.74
CA PHE A 228 14.66 16.83 13.52
C PHE A 228 14.77 17.66 14.80
N ASP A 229 13.68 17.81 15.54
CA ASP A 229 13.65 18.43 16.87
C ASP A 229 14.66 17.79 17.84
N ASN A 230 14.61 16.45 17.99
CA ASN A 230 15.55 15.71 18.83
C ASN A 230 17.01 15.92 18.42
N TRP A 231 17.30 15.95 17.11
CA TRP A 231 18.64 16.20 16.60
C TRP A 231 19.10 17.62 16.93
N LEU A 232 18.26 18.63 16.70
CA LEU A 232 18.58 20.02 17.02
C LEU A 232 18.87 20.20 18.51
N THR A 233 18.01 19.65 19.38
CA THR A 233 18.20 19.73 20.84
C THR A 233 19.43 18.97 21.32
N ALA A 234 19.84 17.90 20.64
CA ALA A 234 20.97 17.08 21.07
C ALA A 234 22.32 17.52 20.50
N CYS A 235 22.33 18.23 19.35
CA CYS A 235 23.56 18.50 18.59
C CYS A 235 23.91 19.98 18.46
N PHE A 236 23.05 20.90 18.90
CA PHE A 236 23.28 22.34 18.82
C PHE A 236 23.15 22.99 20.19
N ASP A 237 24.08 23.90 20.51
CA ASP A 237 23.95 24.78 21.68
C ASP A 237 22.85 25.83 21.44
N ASP A 238 22.82 26.45 20.26
CA ASP A 238 21.70 27.23 19.75
C ASP A 238 21.04 26.51 18.55
N PRO A 239 19.86 25.88 18.76
CA PRO A 239 19.10 25.23 17.69
C PRO A 239 18.73 26.14 16.50
N THR A 240 18.78 27.47 16.64
CA THR A 240 18.46 28.41 15.55
C THR A 240 19.59 28.56 14.54
N ASP A 241 20.81 28.11 14.85
CA ASP A 241 21.96 28.12 13.95
C ASP A 241 21.75 27.28 12.69
N ILE A 242 20.83 26.30 12.73
CA ILE A 242 20.41 25.51 11.56
C ILE A 242 19.80 26.37 10.44
N LEU A 243 19.32 27.56 10.78
CA LEU A 243 18.75 28.54 9.86
C LEU A 243 19.72 29.69 9.57
N GLY A 244 21.01 29.53 9.91
CA GLY A 244 22.06 30.53 9.73
C GLY A 244 22.46 30.73 8.27
N ASP A 245 23.77 30.64 7.97
CA ASP A 245 24.27 30.83 6.61
C ASP A 245 23.86 29.64 5.70
N PRO A 246 23.14 29.88 4.58
CA PRO A 246 22.79 28.83 3.62
C PRO A 246 23.97 28.01 3.09
N THR A 247 25.19 28.54 3.11
CA THR A 247 26.39 27.79 2.66
C THR A 247 26.66 26.55 3.54
N THR A 248 26.29 26.61 4.82
CA THR A 248 26.45 25.51 5.78
C THR A 248 25.33 24.47 5.70
N ALA A 249 24.21 24.79 5.03
CA ALA A 249 23.02 23.95 4.98
C ALA A 249 23.27 22.56 4.35
N VAL A 250 24.24 22.47 3.44
CA VAL A 250 24.67 21.19 2.85
C VAL A 250 25.27 20.26 3.91
N GLU A 251 26.23 20.77 4.69
CA GLU A 251 26.91 20.00 5.73
C GLU A 251 25.94 19.61 6.85
N GLN A 252 25.03 20.51 7.20
CA GLN A 252 23.96 20.27 8.16
C GLN A 252 22.99 19.16 7.71
N ALA A 253 22.55 19.18 6.45
CA ALA A 253 21.70 18.13 5.89
C ALA A 253 22.40 16.76 5.92
N GLU A 254 23.70 16.70 5.61
CA GLU A 254 24.48 15.47 5.72
C GLU A 254 24.67 15.00 7.16
N ALA A 255 24.93 15.93 8.08
CA ALA A 255 25.04 15.61 9.50
C ALA A 255 23.73 15.02 10.04
N PHE A 256 22.58 15.59 9.67
CA PHE A 256 21.27 15.05 10.00
C PHE A 256 21.03 13.67 9.36
N ALA A 257 21.41 13.47 8.10
CA ALA A 257 21.30 12.17 7.44
C ALA A 257 22.14 11.10 8.15
N ARG A 258 23.38 11.42 8.54
CA ARG A 258 24.24 10.53 9.33
C ARG A 258 23.65 10.24 10.70
N TRP A 259 23.14 11.27 11.38
CA TRP A 259 22.53 11.12 12.70
C TRP A 259 21.28 10.23 12.66
N THR A 260 20.42 10.43 11.66
CA THR A 260 19.20 9.62 11.47
C THR A 260 19.44 8.23 10.91
N ALA A 261 20.64 7.93 10.39
CA ALA A 261 21.06 6.59 9.98
C ALA A 261 21.33 5.66 11.19
N VAL A 262 21.52 6.23 12.38
CA VAL A 262 21.69 5.48 13.63
C VAL A 262 20.32 5.13 14.21
N ALA A 263 20.01 3.83 14.35
CA ALA A 263 18.70 3.36 14.80
C ALA A 263 18.29 3.89 16.19
N ALA A 264 19.25 4.05 17.11
CA ALA A 264 19.01 4.59 18.45
C ALA A 264 18.47 6.03 18.42
N ASN A 265 18.98 6.85 17.49
CA ASN A 265 18.58 8.25 17.33
C ASN A 265 17.16 8.40 16.75
N ARG A 266 16.61 7.33 16.14
CA ARG A 266 15.27 7.36 15.54
C ARG A 266 14.15 7.05 16.53
N VAL A 267 14.47 6.70 17.78
CA VAL A 267 13.48 6.33 18.79
C VAL A 267 12.71 7.57 19.24
N THR A 268 11.45 7.66 18.85
CA THR A 268 10.54 8.76 19.25
C THR A 268 9.41 8.27 20.16
N ARG A 269 9.21 6.94 20.23
CA ARG A 269 8.19 6.27 21.03
C ARG A 269 8.75 4.94 21.52
N GLN A 270 8.18 4.41 22.61
CA GLN A 270 8.57 3.10 23.14
C GLN A 270 8.50 1.98 22.10
N SER A 271 7.52 2.01 21.19
CA SER A 271 7.37 1.02 20.12
C SER A 271 8.54 0.99 19.13
N ASP A 272 9.29 2.08 19.02
CA ASP A 272 10.40 2.21 18.07
C ASP A 272 11.63 1.40 18.54
N THR A 273 11.71 1.08 19.84
CA THR A 273 12.81 0.30 20.44
C THR A 273 12.99 -1.08 19.81
N ARG A 274 11.93 -1.66 19.23
CA ARG A 274 12.00 -2.93 18.49
C ARG A 274 12.89 -2.88 17.24
N HIS A 275 13.27 -1.69 16.80
CA HIS A 275 14.13 -1.45 15.64
C HIS A 275 15.59 -1.21 16.05
N LEU A 276 15.91 -1.18 17.35
CA LEU A 276 17.29 -1.09 17.82
C LEU A 276 18.12 -2.28 17.29
N GLY A 277 19.36 -2.00 16.91
CA GLY A 277 20.27 -2.98 16.30
C GLY A 277 20.00 -3.31 14.84
N ARG A 278 18.97 -2.73 14.20
CA ARG A 278 18.69 -2.92 12.77
C ARG A 278 19.20 -1.76 11.93
N THR A 279 19.68 -2.04 10.72
CA THR A 279 20.05 -1.01 9.75
C THR A 279 18.84 -0.17 9.36
N VAL A 280 19.03 1.16 9.35
CA VAL A 280 18.00 2.10 8.92
C VAL A 280 17.90 2.09 7.39
N PRO A 281 16.71 1.84 6.80
CA PRO A 281 16.56 1.90 5.36
C PRO A 281 16.79 3.31 4.83
N ILE A 282 17.52 3.44 3.71
CA ILE A 282 17.80 4.73 3.05
C ILE A 282 16.54 5.54 2.74
N ARG A 283 15.41 4.87 2.44
CA ARG A 283 14.11 5.53 2.25
C ARG A 283 13.71 6.34 3.48
N GLY A 284 13.85 5.79 4.68
CA GLY A 284 13.49 6.48 5.91
C GLY A 284 14.35 7.72 6.19
N ILE A 285 15.63 7.69 5.79
CA ILE A 285 16.53 8.85 5.87
C ILE A 285 16.10 9.91 4.85
N ASN A 286 15.80 9.50 3.62
CA ASN A 286 15.29 10.40 2.59
C ASN A 286 13.97 11.06 2.97
N ASP A 287 13.06 10.34 3.65
CA ASP A 287 11.79 10.90 4.11
C ASP A 287 12.00 11.98 5.18
N ASP A 288 13.03 11.81 6.03
CA ASP A 288 13.44 12.82 7.01
C ASP A 288 14.02 14.08 6.35
N LEU A 289 14.94 13.90 5.40
CA LEU A 289 15.50 15.01 4.61
C LEU A 289 14.43 15.78 3.85
N ARG A 290 13.51 15.09 3.17
CA ARG A 290 12.41 15.72 2.42
C ARG A 290 11.44 16.47 3.33
N ALA A 291 11.21 16.00 4.56
CA ALA A 291 10.33 16.69 5.50
C ALA A 291 10.90 18.07 5.87
N VAL A 292 12.20 18.12 6.21
CA VAL A 292 12.88 19.38 6.55
C VAL A 292 13.02 20.27 5.33
N ALA A 293 13.43 19.72 4.18
CA ALA A 293 13.53 20.47 2.93
C ALA A 293 12.19 21.13 2.55
N GLY A 294 11.08 20.38 2.64
CA GLY A 294 9.76 20.91 2.34
C GLY A 294 9.30 22.00 3.32
N LEU A 295 9.67 21.91 4.60
CA LEU A 295 9.40 22.98 5.58
C LEU A 295 10.17 24.26 5.21
N LEU A 296 11.46 24.14 4.90
CA LEU A 296 12.30 25.26 4.52
C LEU A 296 11.81 25.92 3.22
N ASP A 297 11.42 25.09 2.23
CA ASP A 297 10.86 25.55 0.96
C ASP A 297 9.55 26.31 1.16
N PHE A 298 8.65 25.75 1.96
CA PHE A 298 7.37 26.39 2.29
C PHE A 298 7.56 27.76 2.94
N ILE A 299 8.49 27.88 3.89
CA ILE A 299 8.76 29.15 4.57
C ILE A 299 9.42 30.16 3.63
N ALA A 300 10.41 29.72 2.84
CA ALA A 300 11.08 30.56 1.85
C ALA A 300 10.11 31.08 0.77
N GLY A 301 9.11 30.28 0.39
CA GLY A 301 8.07 30.67 -0.56
C GLY A 301 7.01 31.62 0.00
N ASN A 302 6.90 31.75 1.34
CA ASN A 302 5.83 32.53 2.00
C ASN A 302 6.37 33.50 3.08
N PRO A 303 7.35 34.38 2.78
CA PRO A 303 8.07 35.16 3.80
C PRO A 303 7.18 36.17 4.54
N GLY A 304 6.23 36.80 3.84
CA GLY A 304 5.31 37.77 4.45
C GLY A 304 4.35 37.13 5.45
N GLU A 305 3.75 36.00 5.08
CA GLU A 305 2.84 35.26 5.96
C GLU A 305 3.60 34.59 7.11
N ALA A 306 4.78 34.02 6.83
CA ALA A 306 5.65 33.45 7.86
C ALA A 306 5.97 34.48 8.95
N ARG A 307 6.28 35.73 8.58
CA ARG A 307 6.50 36.81 9.57
C ARG A 307 5.26 37.11 10.40
N SER A 308 4.07 37.07 9.79
CA SER A 308 2.81 37.32 10.49
C SER A 308 2.40 36.18 11.43
N VAL A 309 2.66 34.93 11.05
CA VAL A 309 2.19 33.73 11.77
C VAL A 309 3.22 33.24 12.78
N LEU A 310 4.50 33.23 12.41
CA LEU A 310 5.60 32.67 13.20
C LEU A 310 6.44 33.74 13.91
N GLY A 311 6.30 35.01 13.53
CA GLY A 311 7.21 36.08 13.93
C GLY A 311 8.41 36.22 12.99
N ALA A 312 9.24 37.24 13.22
CA ALA A 312 10.38 37.55 12.35
C ALA A 312 11.54 36.55 12.52
N GLU A 313 11.95 36.27 13.76
CA GLU A 313 13.06 35.36 14.08
C GLU A 313 12.55 34.00 14.56
N PRO A 314 13.23 32.88 14.25
CA PRO A 314 14.46 32.78 13.45
C PRO A 314 14.22 32.66 11.92
N TRP A 315 12.96 32.63 11.50
CA TRP A 315 12.57 32.23 10.13
C TRP A 315 12.91 33.24 9.03
N GLN A 316 13.16 34.51 9.34
CA GLN A 316 13.56 35.51 8.33
C GLN A 316 14.90 35.20 7.64
N ARG A 317 15.72 34.32 8.23
CA ARG A 317 17.01 33.90 7.67
C ARG A 317 16.86 32.84 6.57
N VAL A 318 15.71 32.16 6.51
CA VAL A 318 15.47 31.06 5.58
C VAL A 318 15.28 31.58 4.16
N SER A 319 15.87 30.85 3.21
CA SER A 319 15.86 31.16 1.79
C SER A 319 15.74 29.89 0.96
N ALA A 320 15.42 30.02 -0.33
CA ALA A 320 15.32 28.87 -1.25
C ALA A 320 16.63 28.05 -1.31
N ALA A 321 17.79 28.69 -1.05
CA ALA A 321 19.08 28.01 -0.99
C ALA A 321 19.15 26.98 0.14
N HIS A 322 18.53 27.25 1.30
CA HIS A 322 18.43 26.28 2.38
C HIS A 322 17.66 25.04 1.91
N ALA A 323 16.47 25.22 1.33
CA ALA A 323 15.65 24.12 0.84
C ALA A 323 16.37 23.29 -0.24
N ALA A 324 17.00 23.95 -1.21
CA ALA A 324 17.75 23.31 -2.29
C ALA A 324 18.91 22.46 -1.76
N SER A 325 19.67 22.95 -0.78
CA SER A 325 20.76 22.21 -0.13
C SER A 325 20.28 20.89 0.50
N TRP A 326 19.13 20.93 1.17
CA TRP A 326 18.53 19.75 1.79
C TRP A 326 17.96 18.76 0.77
N PHE A 327 17.24 19.25 -0.25
CA PHE A 327 16.78 18.40 -1.36
C PHE A 327 17.95 17.73 -2.10
N GLY A 328 19.07 18.43 -2.25
CA GLY A 328 20.28 17.92 -2.89
C GLY A 328 20.93 16.74 -2.17
N ARG A 329 20.63 16.51 -0.88
CA ARG A 329 21.14 15.37 -0.10
C ARG A 329 20.20 14.17 -0.06
N VAL A 330 19.02 14.28 -0.66
CA VAL A 330 18.12 13.14 -0.84
C VAL A 330 18.79 12.14 -1.79
N THR A 331 19.17 10.98 -1.26
CA THR A 331 19.87 9.98 -2.03
C THR A 331 18.94 9.37 -3.08
N ARG A 332 19.36 9.36 -4.35
CA ARG A 332 18.64 8.63 -5.40
C ARG A 332 18.68 7.14 -5.09
N ILE A 333 17.53 6.53 -4.89
CA ILE A 333 17.41 5.08 -4.73
C ILE A 333 17.25 4.49 -6.14
N PRO A 334 18.22 3.71 -6.66
CA PRO A 334 18.05 3.04 -7.94
C PRO A 334 16.80 2.17 -7.92
N HIS A 335 15.98 2.24 -8.98
CA HIS A 335 14.75 1.46 -9.09
C HIS A 335 14.99 -0.05 -9.32
N GLN A 336 16.25 -0.46 -9.51
CA GLN A 336 16.62 -1.85 -9.72
C GLN A 336 16.74 -2.58 -8.37
N ARG A 337 15.61 -3.01 -7.83
CA ARG A 337 15.62 -4.34 -7.22
C ARG A 337 15.38 -5.31 -8.36
N GLY A 338 16.37 -6.15 -8.66
CA GLY A 338 16.12 -7.35 -9.45
C GLY A 338 14.93 -8.10 -8.86
N PHE A 339 14.20 -8.79 -9.73
CA PHE A 339 13.13 -9.69 -9.32
C PHE A 339 13.69 -10.63 -8.24
N ASN A 340 13.03 -10.71 -7.08
CA ASN A 340 13.48 -11.56 -5.97
C ASN A 340 12.27 -12.34 -5.47
N ASP A 341 12.39 -13.67 -5.52
CA ASP A 341 11.42 -14.66 -5.05
C ASP A 341 10.90 -14.36 -3.64
N ALA A 342 11.68 -13.68 -2.79
CA ALA A 342 11.28 -13.26 -1.46
C ALA A 342 10.03 -12.34 -1.42
N ASN A 343 9.67 -11.70 -2.54
CA ASN A 343 8.49 -10.84 -2.66
C ASN A 343 7.23 -11.60 -3.13
N TYR A 344 7.38 -12.84 -3.58
CA TYR A 344 6.31 -13.69 -4.10
C TYR A 344 5.95 -14.78 -3.08
N ILE A 345 4.69 -15.19 -3.02
CA ILE A 345 4.23 -16.38 -2.30
C ILE A 345 4.02 -17.46 -3.34
N ASP A 346 4.80 -18.53 -3.25
CA ASP A 346 4.70 -19.69 -4.13
C ASP A 346 3.49 -20.56 -3.81
N ASP A 347 3.22 -21.54 -4.67
CA ASP A 347 2.05 -22.42 -4.51
C ASP A 347 2.13 -23.27 -3.25
N HIS A 348 3.35 -23.64 -2.83
CA HIS A 348 3.56 -24.39 -1.59
C HIS A 348 3.14 -23.59 -0.36
N ALA A 349 3.64 -22.36 -0.22
CA ALA A 349 3.25 -21.48 0.87
C ALA A 349 1.77 -21.07 0.77
N LEU A 350 1.25 -20.84 -0.44
CA LEU A 350 -0.15 -20.45 -0.62
C LEU A 350 -1.11 -21.55 -0.16
N ALA A 351 -0.81 -22.82 -0.46
CA ALA A 351 -1.59 -23.96 0.00
C ALA A 351 -1.58 -24.09 1.54
N GLN A 352 -0.41 -23.91 2.18
CA GLN A 352 -0.33 -23.88 3.65
C GLN A 352 -1.15 -22.72 4.24
N ILE A 353 -1.07 -21.53 3.63
CA ILE A 353 -1.82 -20.34 4.06
C ILE A 353 -3.32 -20.62 4.02
N THR A 354 -3.85 -21.04 2.87
CA THR A 354 -5.29 -21.24 2.68
C THR A 354 -5.84 -22.33 3.60
N ALA A 355 -5.08 -23.42 3.82
CA ALA A 355 -5.43 -24.47 4.77
C ALA A 355 -5.48 -23.97 6.22
N ALA A 356 -4.65 -23.00 6.59
CA ALA A 356 -4.59 -22.46 7.96
C ALA A 356 -5.55 -21.28 8.22
N LEU A 357 -6.09 -20.63 7.19
CA LEU A 357 -6.99 -19.47 7.34
C LEU A 357 -8.21 -19.73 8.25
N PRO A 358 -8.90 -20.90 8.20
CA PRO A 358 -10.05 -21.16 9.05
C PRO A 358 -9.78 -21.01 10.56
N LEU A 359 -8.56 -21.27 11.02
CA LEU A 359 -8.15 -21.07 12.41
C LEU A 359 -8.36 -19.62 12.89
N ILE A 360 -8.25 -18.65 11.98
CA ILE A 360 -8.51 -17.24 12.30
C ILE A 360 -9.99 -17.02 12.65
N GLY A 361 -10.90 -17.60 11.86
CA GLY A 361 -12.35 -17.42 12.03
C GLY A 361 -12.97 -18.26 13.14
N LEU A 362 -12.32 -19.37 13.50
CA LEU A 362 -12.80 -20.33 14.49
C LEU A 362 -12.95 -19.70 15.89
N PRO A 363 -14.01 -20.02 16.65
CA PRO A 363 -14.16 -19.57 18.04
C PRO A 363 -12.99 -20.01 18.93
N ARG A 364 -12.69 -19.21 19.98
CA ARG A 364 -11.60 -19.53 20.94
C ARG A 364 -11.83 -20.81 21.74
N THR A 365 -13.07 -21.27 21.80
CA THR A 365 -13.49 -22.50 22.48
C THR A 365 -13.28 -23.75 21.63
N GLU A 366 -13.04 -23.58 20.34
CA GLU A 366 -12.88 -24.66 19.38
C GLU A 366 -11.41 -24.78 18.95
N GLN A 367 -11.06 -25.97 18.46
CA GLN A 367 -9.70 -26.32 18.07
C GLN A 367 -9.64 -26.81 16.62
N MET A 368 -8.53 -26.54 15.96
CA MET A 368 -8.23 -27.04 14.63
C MET A 368 -6.80 -27.58 14.61
N THR A 369 -6.63 -28.75 14.00
CA THR A 369 -5.31 -29.30 13.68
C THR A 369 -4.81 -28.69 12.38
N ILE A 370 -3.62 -28.11 12.44
CA ILE A 370 -2.93 -27.48 11.31
C ILE A 370 -1.58 -28.18 11.10
N THR A 371 -1.17 -28.29 9.85
CA THR A 371 0.17 -28.75 9.48
C THR A 371 1.08 -27.53 9.34
N ARG A 372 2.22 -27.54 10.03
CA ARG A 372 3.24 -26.50 9.96
C ARG A 372 4.12 -26.67 8.71
N GLY A 373 4.89 -25.63 8.39
CA GLY A 373 5.82 -25.65 7.26
C GLY A 373 6.95 -26.69 7.36
N ASP A 374 7.21 -27.23 8.55
CA ASP A 374 8.16 -28.33 8.78
C ASP A 374 7.50 -29.73 8.70
N GLY A 375 6.20 -29.79 8.37
CA GLY A 375 5.43 -31.03 8.29
C GLY A 375 4.89 -31.53 9.63
N THR A 376 5.21 -30.88 10.75
CA THR A 376 4.65 -31.25 12.06
C THR A 376 3.20 -30.78 12.18
N THR A 377 2.39 -31.50 12.95
CA THR A 377 1.00 -31.11 13.22
C THR A 377 0.90 -30.39 14.56
N LEU A 378 0.07 -29.34 14.60
CA LEU A 378 -0.24 -28.58 15.80
C LEU A 378 -1.75 -28.46 15.94
N THR A 379 -2.28 -28.77 17.12
CA THR A 379 -3.66 -28.40 17.48
C THR A 379 -3.64 -27.05 18.18
N ALA A 380 -4.38 -26.08 17.62
CA ALA A 380 -4.45 -24.73 18.15
C ALA A 380 -5.92 -24.31 18.34
N ASN A 381 -6.16 -23.47 19.37
CA ASN A 381 -7.46 -22.84 19.59
C ASN A 381 -7.70 -21.75 18.54
N GLY A 382 -8.96 -21.55 18.15
CA GLY A 382 -9.37 -20.49 17.23
C GLY A 382 -9.03 -19.07 17.71
N LEU A 383 -8.91 -18.13 16.78
CA LEU A 383 -8.63 -16.71 17.09
C LEU A 383 -9.87 -15.84 17.24
N ASP A 384 -11.06 -16.38 16.95
CA ASP A 384 -12.35 -15.70 17.00
C ASP A 384 -12.37 -14.39 16.19
N ASP A 385 -11.85 -14.38 14.97
CA ASP A 385 -11.88 -13.21 14.09
C ASP A 385 -12.24 -13.55 12.63
N PRO A 386 -13.50 -13.94 12.36
CA PRO A 386 -13.94 -14.30 11.01
C PRO A 386 -13.82 -13.14 10.01
N GLN A 387 -13.85 -11.88 10.48
CA GLN A 387 -13.61 -10.71 9.62
C GLN A 387 -12.18 -10.69 9.10
N ALA A 388 -11.18 -10.85 9.97
CA ALA A 388 -9.77 -10.87 9.56
C ALA A 388 -9.46 -12.03 8.59
N MET A 389 -10.08 -13.19 8.78
CA MET A 389 -10.01 -14.33 7.86
C MET A 389 -10.48 -13.96 6.45
N ARG A 390 -11.69 -13.38 6.34
CA ARG A 390 -12.24 -12.95 5.04
C ARG A 390 -11.43 -11.81 4.41
N MET A 391 -10.89 -10.88 5.22
CA MET A 391 -10.03 -9.80 4.73
C MET A 391 -8.73 -10.30 4.08
N ILE A 392 -8.08 -11.33 4.63
CA ILE A 392 -6.88 -11.90 4.00
C ILE A 392 -7.23 -12.71 2.76
N LEU A 393 -8.34 -13.47 2.79
CA LEU A 393 -8.82 -14.21 1.63
C LEU A 393 -9.11 -13.26 0.45
N LEU A 394 -9.79 -12.13 0.69
CA LEU A 394 -10.00 -11.10 -0.33
C LEU A 394 -8.69 -10.54 -0.87
N GLN A 395 -7.65 -10.36 -0.04
CA GLN A 395 -6.34 -9.89 -0.54
C GLN A 395 -5.64 -10.92 -1.41
N ILE A 396 -5.76 -12.22 -1.09
CA ILE A 396 -5.24 -13.32 -1.91
C ILE A 396 -5.95 -13.33 -3.27
N LEU A 397 -7.28 -13.31 -3.27
CA LEU A 397 -8.09 -13.42 -4.49
C LEU A 397 -7.97 -12.17 -5.39
N THR A 398 -7.91 -10.97 -4.80
CA THR A 398 -7.98 -9.71 -5.58
C THR A 398 -6.65 -8.98 -5.73
N GLY A 399 -5.64 -9.27 -4.90
CA GLY A 399 -4.39 -8.50 -4.84
C GLY A 399 -4.57 -7.04 -4.41
N ARG A 400 -5.71 -6.69 -3.78
CA ARG A 400 -5.92 -5.36 -3.17
C ARG A 400 -5.05 -5.17 -1.94
N ARG A 401 -4.77 -3.91 -1.58
CA ARG A 401 -3.99 -3.58 -0.38
C ARG A 401 -4.84 -3.83 0.86
N ALA A 402 -4.20 -4.21 1.97
CA ALA A 402 -4.87 -4.36 3.26
C ALA A 402 -5.71 -3.14 3.66
N SER A 403 -5.20 -1.92 3.40
CA SER A 403 -5.94 -0.69 3.67
C SER A 403 -7.23 -0.57 2.85
N GLU A 404 -7.19 -0.93 1.57
CA GLU A 404 -8.32 -0.81 0.63
C GLU A 404 -9.44 -1.80 0.97
N ILE A 405 -9.10 -3.01 1.44
CA ILE A 405 -10.08 -4.00 1.91
C ILE A 405 -10.65 -3.56 3.26
N ARG A 406 -9.80 -3.10 4.19
CA ARG A 406 -10.21 -2.69 5.54
C ARG A 406 -11.17 -1.50 5.57
N THR A 407 -11.02 -0.56 4.64
CA THR A 407 -11.89 0.62 4.51
C THR A 407 -12.92 0.48 3.39
N CYS A 408 -13.13 -0.73 2.89
CA CYS A 408 -14.13 -1.00 1.86
C CYS A 408 -15.54 -0.69 2.38
N ASP A 409 -16.35 -0.07 1.53
CA ASP A 409 -17.74 0.27 1.85
C ASP A 409 -18.59 -1.00 1.97
N PHE A 410 -19.69 -0.94 2.72
CA PHE A 410 -20.61 -2.06 2.87
C PHE A 410 -21.20 -2.48 1.51
N ASP A 411 -21.70 -1.50 0.73
CA ASP A 411 -22.26 -1.71 -0.62
C ASP A 411 -21.15 -1.66 -1.68
N CYS A 412 -20.27 -2.66 -1.67
CA CYS A 412 -19.10 -2.73 -2.54
C CYS A 412 -19.29 -3.58 -3.80
N LEU A 413 -20.42 -4.28 -3.95
CA LEU A 413 -20.73 -5.08 -5.14
C LEU A 413 -21.76 -4.39 -6.03
N SER A 414 -21.59 -4.50 -7.34
CA SER A 414 -22.57 -4.05 -8.34
C SER A 414 -22.55 -4.97 -9.56
N ALA A 415 -23.69 -5.10 -10.24
CA ALA A 415 -23.77 -5.90 -11.46
C ALA A 415 -22.85 -5.33 -12.56
N ALA A 416 -22.19 -6.19 -13.33
CA ALA A 416 -21.55 -5.80 -14.58
C ALA A 416 -22.54 -5.91 -15.76
N PRO A 417 -22.34 -5.13 -16.84
CA PRO A 417 -23.11 -5.23 -18.08
C PRO A 417 -22.96 -6.64 -18.64
N ARG A 418 -24.08 -7.22 -19.11
CA ARG A 418 -24.07 -8.48 -19.85
C ARG A 418 -23.23 -8.30 -21.11
N VAL A 419 -22.19 -9.12 -21.26
CA VAL A 419 -21.54 -9.30 -22.55
C VAL A 419 -22.37 -10.36 -23.26
N THR A 420 -23.15 -9.95 -24.26
CA THR A 420 -23.81 -10.90 -25.17
C THR A 420 -22.73 -11.54 -26.03
N ALA A 421 -22.00 -12.52 -25.48
CA ALA A 421 -21.18 -13.39 -26.28
C ALA A 421 -22.11 -14.42 -26.94
N THR A 422 -22.06 -14.48 -28.26
CA THR A 422 -22.78 -15.45 -29.09
C THR A 422 -22.25 -16.86 -28.81
N GLY A 423 -23.08 -17.73 -28.23
CA GLY A 423 -22.82 -19.16 -28.10
C GLY A 423 -23.23 -19.70 -26.74
N ASP A 424 -24.09 -20.73 -26.76
CA ASP A 424 -24.48 -21.53 -25.59
C ASP A 424 -23.24 -22.00 -24.79
N ASP A 425 -23.04 -21.43 -23.61
CA ASP A 425 -22.67 -22.13 -22.36
C ASP A 425 -22.53 -21.11 -21.20
N ASP A 426 -23.24 -21.39 -20.11
CA ASP A 426 -23.26 -20.69 -18.81
C ASP A 426 -23.22 -19.15 -18.80
N ASP A 427 -24.41 -18.57 -18.54
CA ASP A 427 -24.69 -17.14 -18.31
C ASP A 427 -24.00 -16.65 -17.01
N GLN A 428 -22.66 -16.61 -16.98
CA GLN A 428 -21.88 -16.15 -15.83
C GLN A 428 -22.04 -14.62 -15.68
N MET A 429 -22.91 -14.23 -14.74
CA MET A 429 -23.13 -12.84 -14.37
C MET A 429 -21.86 -12.26 -13.73
N LEU A 430 -21.03 -11.59 -14.53
CA LEU A 430 -19.83 -10.90 -14.05
C LEU A 430 -20.23 -9.84 -13.00
N THR A 431 -19.51 -9.81 -11.88
CA THR A 431 -19.75 -8.86 -10.80
C THR A 431 -18.61 -7.85 -10.70
N ARG A 432 -18.93 -6.58 -10.44
CA ARG A 432 -17.95 -5.54 -10.15
C ARG A 432 -17.79 -5.37 -8.64
N PHE A 433 -16.55 -5.44 -8.18
CA PHE A 433 -16.15 -5.10 -6.83
C PHE A 433 -15.53 -3.70 -6.79
N ARG A 434 -16.12 -2.79 -6.02
CA ARG A 434 -15.64 -1.45 -5.72
C ARG A 434 -14.80 -1.47 -4.44
N TYR A 435 -13.49 -1.31 -4.59
CA TYR A 435 -12.55 -1.31 -3.47
C TYR A 435 -12.23 0.13 -3.03
N ALA A 436 -11.76 0.33 -1.79
CA ALA A 436 -11.48 1.67 -1.27
C ALA A 436 -10.12 2.21 -1.74
N GLN A 437 -10.01 2.54 -3.04
CA GLN A 437 -8.82 3.19 -3.61
C GLN A 437 -8.47 4.43 -2.78
N SER A 438 -7.24 4.48 -2.27
CA SER A 438 -6.81 5.50 -1.31
C SER A 438 -5.55 6.26 -1.71
N LYS A 439 -4.94 5.93 -2.85
CA LYS A 439 -3.65 6.51 -3.27
C LYS A 439 -3.70 7.35 -4.53
N ILE A 440 -4.65 7.08 -5.43
CA ILE A 440 -4.75 7.74 -6.72
C ILE A 440 -6.22 8.07 -6.94
N ASP A 441 -6.56 9.36 -6.90
CA ASP A 441 -7.96 9.78 -6.93
C ASP A 441 -8.58 9.61 -8.33
N VAL A 442 -7.75 9.64 -9.38
CA VAL A 442 -8.18 9.51 -10.79
C VAL A 442 -8.26 8.04 -11.23
N ALA A 443 -7.71 7.10 -10.47
CA ALA A 443 -7.69 5.69 -10.87
C ALA A 443 -9.07 5.04 -10.68
N PRO A 444 -9.49 4.13 -11.58
CA PRO A 444 -10.71 3.35 -11.37
C PRO A 444 -10.65 2.59 -10.04
N ASP A 445 -11.74 2.65 -9.28
CA ASP A 445 -11.87 2.00 -7.98
C ASP A 445 -12.70 0.70 -8.05
N THR A 446 -12.90 0.17 -9.26
CA THR A 446 -13.64 -1.06 -9.52
C THR A 446 -12.81 -2.09 -10.29
N ILE A 447 -13.01 -3.37 -9.96
CA ILE A 447 -12.48 -4.53 -10.69
C ILE A 447 -13.60 -5.53 -10.94
N LEU A 448 -13.47 -6.34 -11.99
CA LEU A 448 -14.31 -7.53 -12.16
C LEU A 448 -13.80 -8.65 -11.24
N VAL A 449 -14.72 -9.38 -10.64
CA VAL A 449 -14.41 -10.46 -9.69
C VAL A 449 -15.25 -11.70 -10.01
N ASP A 450 -14.72 -12.85 -9.61
CA ASP A 450 -15.33 -14.17 -9.72
C ASP A 450 -16.35 -14.43 -8.60
N HIS A 451 -16.98 -15.60 -8.66
CA HIS A 451 -18.00 -16.02 -7.70
C HIS A 451 -17.43 -16.16 -6.29
N GLU A 452 -16.21 -16.65 -6.13
CA GLU A 452 -15.56 -16.85 -4.84
C GLU A 452 -15.44 -15.54 -4.06
N VAL A 453 -15.04 -14.44 -4.71
CA VAL A 453 -15.01 -13.13 -4.07
C VAL A 453 -16.41 -12.67 -3.66
N THR A 454 -17.42 -12.91 -4.50
CA THR A 454 -18.81 -12.52 -4.17
C THR A 454 -19.36 -13.27 -2.96
N GLU A 455 -19.07 -14.57 -2.84
CA GLU A 455 -19.49 -15.39 -1.69
C GLU A 455 -18.82 -14.96 -0.39
N VAL A 456 -17.53 -14.63 -0.43
CA VAL A 456 -16.80 -14.12 0.75
C VAL A 456 -17.43 -12.82 1.24
N ILE A 457 -17.84 -11.93 0.32
CA ILE A 457 -18.50 -10.67 0.66
C ILE A 457 -19.92 -10.92 1.19
N ALA A 458 -20.69 -11.82 0.57
CA ALA A 458 -22.03 -12.18 1.02
C ALA A 458 -22.02 -12.81 2.43
N GLU A 459 -21.04 -13.66 2.74
CA GLU A 459 -20.85 -14.21 4.08
C GLU A 459 -20.53 -13.11 5.11
N GLN A 460 -19.70 -12.14 4.73
CA GLN A 460 -19.39 -10.99 5.57
C GLN A 460 -20.62 -10.09 5.80
N HIS A 461 -21.46 -9.87 4.78
CA HIS A 461 -22.73 -9.16 4.93
C HIS A 461 -23.64 -9.85 5.94
N ARG A 462 -23.84 -11.17 5.82
CA ARG A 462 -24.62 -11.96 6.79
C ARG A 462 -24.07 -11.83 8.21
N TRP A 463 -22.75 -11.92 8.37
CA TRP A 463 -22.11 -11.74 9.68
C TRP A 463 -22.39 -10.36 10.28
N LEU A 464 -22.30 -9.28 9.50
CA LEU A 464 -22.63 -7.93 9.97
C LEU A 464 -24.12 -7.74 10.28
N GLN A 465 -24.99 -8.42 9.55
CA GLN A 465 -26.44 -8.40 9.83
C GLN A 465 -26.73 -8.98 11.21
N THR A 466 -26.11 -10.12 11.54
CA THR A 466 -26.27 -10.77 12.85
C THR A 466 -25.64 -9.96 13.99
N GLN A 467 -24.44 -9.39 13.79
CA GLN A 467 -23.70 -8.72 14.87
C GLN A 467 -24.16 -7.28 15.15
N TYR A 468 -24.70 -6.59 14.15
CA TYR A 468 -25.10 -5.18 14.25
C TYR A 468 -26.48 -4.92 13.63
N PRO A 469 -27.56 -5.63 14.05
CA PRO A 469 -28.86 -5.63 13.36
C PRO A 469 -29.39 -4.23 13.05
N ASP A 470 -29.37 -3.34 14.04
CA ASP A 470 -30.02 -2.02 13.99
C ASP A 470 -29.09 -0.86 13.56
N CYS A 471 -27.88 -1.15 13.06
CA CYS A 471 -26.89 -0.12 12.74
C CYS A 471 -26.83 0.22 11.25
N SER A 472 -26.65 1.50 10.93
CA SER A 472 -26.24 1.92 9.57
C SER A 472 -24.82 1.41 9.29
N ARG A 473 -24.64 0.67 8.20
CA ARG A 473 -23.38 -0.02 7.88
C ARG A 473 -22.63 0.76 6.82
N ARG A 474 -21.59 1.49 7.24
CA ARG A 474 -20.69 2.19 6.31
C ARG A 474 -19.63 1.26 5.72
N TYR A 475 -19.04 0.39 6.54
CA TYR A 475 -17.89 -0.42 6.16
C TYR A 475 -18.23 -1.91 6.08
N LEU A 476 -17.66 -2.62 5.10
CA LEU A 476 -17.77 -4.08 4.99
C LEU A 476 -17.08 -4.79 6.15
N PHE A 477 -16.01 -4.21 6.70
CA PHE A 477 -15.28 -4.75 7.84
C PHE A 477 -15.26 -3.73 8.99
N ALA A 478 -15.91 -4.07 10.10
CA ALA A 478 -16.16 -3.17 11.21
C ALA A 478 -15.29 -3.49 12.43
N ARG A 479 -14.90 -2.45 13.16
CA ARG A 479 -14.25 -2.60 14.47
C ARG A 479 -15.21 -3.28 15.45
N ARG A 480 -14.73 -4.29 16.19
CA ARG A 480 -15.55 -5.03 17.19
C ARG A 480 -15.71 -4.31 18.53
N LEU A 481 -14.66 -3.63 19.00
CA LEU A 481 -14.65 -2.97 20.32
C LEU A 481 -14.78 -1.45 20.19
N GLY A 482 -15.55 -0.82 21.09
CA GLY A 482 -15.72 0.64 21.12
C GLY A 482 -16.37 1.23 19.85
N ASN A 483 -17.26 0.45 19.23
CA ASN A 483 -17.92 0.75 17.96
C ASN A 483 -19.40 0.34 18.02
N ARG A 484 -20.14 0.86 19.00
CA ARG A 484 -21.55 0.52 19.25
C ARG A 484 -22.44 0.76 18.02
N ARG A 485 -22.07 1.72 17.17
CA ARG A 485 -22.78 2.08 15.94
C ARG A 485 -22.37 1.28 14.71
N GLY A 486 -21.32 0.45 14.81
CA GLY A 486 -20.82 -0.31 13.65
C GLY A 486 -20.16 0.55 12.55
N ASP A 487 -19.95 1.84 12.78
CA ASP A 487 -19.53 2.83 11.77
C ASP A 487 -18.02 3.08 11.72
N LYS A 488 -17.22 2.37 12.52
CA LYS A 488 -15.75 2.45 12.50
C LYS A 488 -15.14 1.27 11.73
N PRO A 489 -14.18 1.52 10.82
CA PRO A 489 -13.55 0.46 10.04
C PRO A 489 -12.66 -0.42 10.94
N TYR A 490 -12.49 -1.67 10.54
CA TYR A 490 -11.68 -2.66 11.24
C TYR A 490 -10.25 -2.13 11.51
N PRO A 491 -9.64 -2.22 12.70
CA PRO A 491 -8.34 -1.58 12.98
C PRO A 491 -7.15 -2.27 12.30
N ALA A 492 -6.25 -1.49 11.68
CA ALA A 492 -5.04 -2.02 11.04
C ALA A 492 -4.09 -2.71 12.04
N GLY A 493 -4.01 -2.19 13.28
CA GLY A 493 -3.21 -2.80 14.34
C GLY A 493 -3.69 -4.20 14.73
N THR A 494 -5.01 -4.37 14.87
CA THR A 494 -5.63 -5.67 15.17
C THR A 494 -5.39 -6.65 14.02
N TYR A 495 -5.57 -6.20 12.78
CA TYR A 495 -5.35 -7.04 11.60
C TYR A 495 -3.92 -7.57 11.53
N ASN A 496 -2.93 -6.67 11.68
CA ASN A 496 -1.52 -7.05 11.71
C ASN A 496 -1.13 -7.91 12.92
N TRP A 497 -1.86 -7.82 14.03
CA TRP A 497 -1.65 -8.72 15.17
C TRP A 497 -2.15 -10.12 14.85
N VAL A 498 -3.39 -10.27 14.34
CA VAL A 498 -3.97 -11.57 13.95
C VAL A 498 -3.07 -12.29 12.94
N LEU A 499 -2.60 -11.59 11.91
CA LEU A 499 -1.72 -12.19 10.90
C LEU A 499 -0.36 -12.63 11.45
N ARG A 500 0.21 -11.87 12.41
CA ARG A 500 1.45 -12.28 13.08
C ARG A 500 1.22 -13.49 13.97
N THR A 501 0.16 -13.49 14.76
CA THR A 501 -0.23 -14.62 15.60
C THR A 501 -0.41 -15.89 14.76
N LEU A 502 -1.09 -15.81 13.62
CA LEU A 502 -1.22 -16.96 12.72
C LEU A 502 0.14 -17.41 12.17
N SER A 503 0.98 -16.48 11.69
CA SER A 503 2.34 -16.82 11.22
C SER A 503 3.20 -17.47 12.31
N ASP A 504 3.11 -17.00 13.54
CA ASP A 504 3.89 -17.53 14.67
C ASP A 504 3.41 -18.94 15.09
N LEU A 505 2.12 -19.24 14.93
CA LEU A 505 1.54 -20.56 15.22
C LEU A 505 1.82 -21.61 14.12
N VAL A 506 1.60 -21.24 12.86
CA VAL A 506 1.65 -22.15 11.70
C VAL A 506 3.08 -22.29 11.17
N GLN A 507 3.91 -21.24 11.30
CA GLN A 507 5.30 -21.25 10.82
C GLN A 507 5.42 -21.65 9.34
N ILE A 508 4.65 -20.97 8.49
CA ILE A 508 4.58 -21.23 7.04
C ILE A 508 5.95 -21.06 6.38
N THR A 509 6.28 -21.98 5.48
CA THR A 509 7.50 -21.97 4.66
C THR A 509 7.17 -21.93 3.18
N ASP A 510 8.06 -21.36 2.36
CA ASP A 510 8.04 -21.53 0.91
C ASP A 510 8.69 -22.87 0.51
N ALA A 511 8.64 -23.22 -0.79
CA ALA A 511 9.22 -24.46 -1.32
C ALA A 511 10.74 -24.55 -1.13
N LYS A 512 11.41 -23.42 -0.84
CA LYS A 512 12.85 -23.34 -0.55
C LYS A 512 13.13 -23.39 0.96
N GLY A 513 12.10 -23.56 1.79
CA GLY A 513 12.21 -23.63 3.25
C GLY A 513 12.32 -22.28 3.95
N HIS A 514 12.15 -21.15 3.25
CA HIS A 514 12.19 -19.83 3.89
C HIS A 514 10.85 -19.49 4.54
N ALA A 515 10.90 -18.88 5.73
CA ALA A 515 9.70 -18.49 6.46
C ALA A 515 8.88 -17.40 5.75
N VAL A 516 7.57 -17.63 5.61
CA VAL A 516 6.61 -16.70 5.01
C VAL A 516 5.77 -16.02 6.10
N ARG A 517 5.95 -14.70 6.22
CA ARG A 517 5.19 -13.87 7.18
C ARG A 517 3.96 -13.23 6.53
N LEU A 518 2.78 -13.59 7.00
CA LEU A 518 1.47 -13.11 6.53
C LEU A 518 1.30 -11.59 6.72
N SER A 519 1.91 -11.03 7.76
CA SER A 519 1.90 -9.58 8.02
C SER A 519 2.54 -8.75 6.90
N HIS A 520 3.33 -9.36 6.00
CA HIS A 520 3.85 -8.71 4.79
C HIS A 520 2.81 -8.79 3.66
N THR A 521 1.62 -8.21 3.91
CA THR A 521 0.43 -8.33 3.05
C THR A 521 0.64 -7.87 1.60
N HIS A 522 1.65 -7.04 1.33
CA HIS A 522 1.98 -6.63 -0.03
C HIS A 522 2.45 -7.79 -0.92
N ARG A 523 2.96 -8.90 -0.36
CA ARG A 523 3.34 -10.09 -1.13
C ARG A 523 2.15 -10.71 -1.87
N PHE A 524 0.95 -10.73 -1.27
CA PHE A 524 -0.26 -11.22 -1.94
C PHE A 524 -0.59 -10.43 -3.21
N ARG A 525 -0.42 -9.11 -3.13
CA ARG A 525 -0.57 -8.24 -4.29
C ARG A 525 0.46 -8.55 -5.36
N HIS A 526 1.73 -8.72 -4.98
CA HIS A 526 2.76 -9.09 -5.95
C HIS A 526 2.42 -10.43 -6.61
N THR A 527 2.09 -11.45 -5.81
CA THR A 527 1.65 -12.76 -6.30
C THR A 527 0.50 -12.68 -7.29
N ARG A 528 -0.60 -11.99 -6.95
CA ARG A 528 -1.75 -11.89 -7.84
C ARG A 528 -1.43 -11.15 -9.14
N LEU A 529 -0.68 -10.04 -9.08
CA LEU A 529 -0.33 -9.27 -10.27
C LEU A 529 0.68 -10.00 -11.17
N THR A 530 1.65 -10.72 -10.60
CA THR A 530 2.56 -11.58 -11.37
C THR A 530 1.79 -12.69 -12.07
N ARG A 531 0.90 -13.43 -11.37
CA ARG A 531 0.09 -14.48 -12.00
C ARG A 531 -0.79 -13.97 -13.13
N LEU A 532 -1.40 -12.79 -12.96
CA LEU A 532 -2.16 -12.15 -14.04
C LEU A 532 -1.27 -11.76 -15.22
N ALA A 533 -0.01 -11.37 -14.98
CA ALA A 533 0.94 -11.11 -16.05
C ALA A 533 1.38 -12.39 -16.76
N GLU A 534 1.61 -13.48 -16.03
CA GLU A 534 1.93 -14.82 -16.56
C GLU A 534 0.81 -15.38 -17.43
N LEU A 535 -0.45 -15.10 -17.08
CA LEU A 535 -1.63 -15.40 -17.91
C LEU A 535 -1.73 -14.54 -19.19
N GLY A 536 -0.76 -13.67 -19.45
CA GLY A 536 -0.64 -12.93 -20.69
C GLY A 536 -1.47 -11.64 -20.77
N LEU A 537 -2.04 -11.15 -19.65
CA LEU A 537 -2.85 -9.93 -19.67
C LEU A 537 -2.06 -8.73 -20.22
N PRO A 538 -2.66 -7.89 -21.09
CA PRO A 538 -2.00 -6.69 -21.59
C PRO A 538 -1.61 -5.72 -20.48
N VAL A 539 -0.49 -5.02 -20.64
CA VAL A 539 0.08 -4.09 -19.64
C VAL A 539 -0.94 -3.06 -19.14
N HIS A 540 -1.72 -2.48 -20.05
CA HIS A 540 -2.72 -1.47 -19.71
C HIS A 540 -3.89 -2.06 -18.88
N VAL A 541 -4.25 -3.33 -19.09
CA VAL A 541 -5.27 -4.05 -18.29
C VAL A 541 -4.72 -4.32 -16.90
N LEU A 542 -3.48 -4.83 -16.80
CA LEU A 542 -2.82 -5.04 -15.51
C LEU A 542 -2.64 -3.74 -14.73
N GLN A 543 -2.26 -2.66 -15.42
CA GLN A 543 -2.12 -1.33 -14.83
C GLN A 543 -3.45 -0.84 -14.25
N ARG A 544 -4.55 -0.97 -15.01
CA ARG A 544 -5.89 -0.62 -14.57
C ARG A 544 -6.35 -1.50 -13.40
N TYR A 545 -6.18 -2.82 -13.51
CA TYR A 545 -6.51 -3.76 -12.44
C TYR A 545 -5.73 -3.42 -11.17
N ALA A 546 -4.42 -3.19 -11.27
CA ALA A 546 -3.58 -2.83 -10.14
C ALA A 546 -3.95 -1.45 -9.56
N GLY A 547 -4.52 -0.53 -10.35
CA GLY A 547 -4.68 0.86 -9.95
C GLY A 547 -3.30 1.55 -9.84
N HIS A 548 -2.50 1.47 -10.91
CA HIS A 548 -1.24 2.20 -11.04
C HIS A 548 -1.42 3.41 -11.96
N ALA A 549 -0.91 4.58 -11.55
CA ALA A 549 -0.97 5.79 -12.37
C ALA A 549 -0.02 5.71 -13.57
N THR A 550 1.14 5.04 -13.41
CA THR A 550 2.16 4.91 -14.46
C THR A 550 2.48 3.43 -14.73
N PRO A 551 2.90 3.09 -15.97
CA PRO A 551 3.25 1.73 -16.34
C PRO A 551 4.52 1.25 -15.63
N THR A 552 5.39 2.14 -15.14
CA THR A 552 6.66 1.79 -14.48
C THR A 552 6.49 0.73 -13.39
N MET A 553 5.49 0.90 -12.51
CA MET A 553 5.22 -0.09 -11.45
C MET A 553 4.67 -1.41 -11.99
N THR A 554 3.93 -1.38 -13.11
CA THR A 554 3.36 -2.57 -13.75
C THR A 554 4.43 -3.36 -14.50
N MET A 555 5.40 -2.69 -15.11
CA MET A 555 6.51 -3.34 -15.85
C MET A 555 7.32 -4.28 -14.97
N HIS A 556 7.38 -4.04 -13.65
CA HIS A 556 8.00 -4.98 -12.71
C HIS A 556 7.41 -6.39 -12.81
N TYR A 557 6.09 -6.54 -13.05
CA TYR A 557 5.45 -7.85 -13.15
C TYR A 557 5.64 -8.53 -14.51
N ILE A 558 5.86 -7.73 -15.55
CA ILE A 558 6.01 -8.21 -16.93
C ILE A 558 7.44 -8.69 -17.20
N ALA A 559 8.45 -8.07 -16.58
CA ALA A 559 9.83 -8.49 -16.73
C ALA A 559 10.04 -9.99 -16.39
N ALA A 560 9.30 -10.53 -15.42
CA ALA A 560 9.32 -11.96 -15.10
C ALA A 560 8.72 -12.84 -16.20
N ARG A 561 7.70 -12.35 -16.91
CA ARG A 561 7.15 -13.03 -18.09
C ARG A 561 8.16 -13.02 -19.23
N ASP A 562 8.84 -11.92 -19.49
CA ASP A 562 9.81 -11.84 -20.59
C ASP A 562 11.00 -12.79 -20.33
N GLU A 563 11.48 -12.87 -19.08
CA GLU A 563 12.51 -13.83 -18.68
C GLU A 563 12.02 -15.29 -18.81
N HIS A 564 10.80 -15.60 -18.36
CA HIS A 564 10.22 -16.94 -18.56
C HIS A 564 9.97 -17.27 -20.04
N ALA A 565 9.55 -16.30 -20.85
CA ALA A 565 9.33 -16.47 -22.28
C ALA A 565 10.64 -16.70 -23.03
N GLU A 566 11.69 -15.98 -22.65
CA GLU A 566 13.05 -16.20 -23.14
C GLU A 566 13.57 -17.58 -22.74
N GLN A 567 13.42 -17.97 -21.47
CA GLN A 567 13.81 -19.29 -20.98
C GLN A 567 13.03 -20.42 -21.68
N ALA A 568 11.71 -20.28 -21.86
CA ALA A 568 10.90 -21.24 -22.60
C ALA A 568 11.34 -21.35 -24.06
N PHE A 569 11.62 -20.20 -24.70
CA PHE A 569 12.14 -20.18 -26.06
C PHE A 569 13.50 -20.86 -26.20
N LEU A 570 14.41 -20.65 -25.25
CA LEU A 570 15.73 -21.29 -25.22
C LEU A 570 15.66 -22.78 -24.85
N ALA A 571 14.67 -23.19 -24.05
CA ALA A 571 14.47 -24.58 -23.64
C ALA A 571 13.96 -25.46 -24.79
N THR A 572 13.03 -24.93 -25.61
CA THR A 572 12.49 -25.64 -26.76
C THR A 572 13.50 -25.65 -27.90
N ALA A 573 13.93 -26.84 -28.31
CA ALA A 573 14.82 -27.01 -29.44
C ALA A 573 14.20 -26.44 -30.73
N LYS A 574 15.01 -25.75 -31.54
CA LYS A 574 14.55 -25.15 -32.80
C LYS A 574 14.98 -26.01 -33.99
N LEU A 575 14.24 -25.96 -35.07
CA LEU A 575 14.57 -26.62 -36.34
C LEU A 575 14.90 -25.57 -37.39
N ARG A 576 16.01 -25.74 -38.11
CA ARG A 576 16.30 -24.98 -39.35
C ARG A 576 15.39 -25.45 -40.49
N SER A 577 15.34 -24.67 -41.57
CA SER A 577 14.60 -25.01 -42.80
C SER A 577 14.90 -26.39 -43.39
N ASP A 578 16.09 -26.92 -43.14
CA ASP A 578 16.51 -28.26 -43.55
C ASP A 578 16.17 -29.36 -42.51
N GLY A 579 15.41 -29.05 -41.46
CA GLY A 579 15.07 -29.99 -40.39
C GLY A 579 16.19 -30.25 -39.38
N THR A 580 17.34 -29.56 -39.48
CA THR A 580 18.42 -29.71 -38.50
C THR A 580 18.03 -29.07 -37.17
N ARG A 581 18.11 -29.85 -36.08
CA ARG A 581 17.82 -29.38 -34.72
C ARG A 581 18.98 -28.54 -34.17
N ILE A 582 18.67 -27.37 -33.63
CA ILE A 582 19.61 -26.44 -33.00
C ILE A 582 19.14 -26.17 -31.57
N GLN A 583 20.10 -26.08 -30.65
CA GLN A 583 19.86 -25.58 -29.31
C GLN A 583 20.42 -24.16 -29.24
N LEU A 584 19.61 -23.22 -28.76
CA LEU A 584 20.05 -21.85 -28.52
C LEU A 584 20.46 -21.72 -27.06
N CYS A 585 21.59 -21.07 -26.79
CA CYS A 585 22.08 -20.78 -25.44
C CYS A 585 21.96 -19.27 -25.15
N SER A 586 21.86 -18.91 -23.87
CA SER A 586 21.91 -17.50 -23.43
C SER A 586 23.24 -16.81 -23.80
N ASP A 587 24.33 -17.56 -24.02
CA ASP A 587 25.62 -17.02 -24.45
C ASP A 587 25.66 -16.71 -25.96
N ASP A 588 24.71 -17.24 -26.75
CA ASP A 588 24.54 -16.87 -28.14
C ASP A 588 23.98 -15.45 -28.20
N HIS A 589 24.88 -14.46 -28.27
CA HIS A 589 24.56 -13.02 -28.20
C HIS A 589 23.44 -12.57 -29.17
N ASP A 590 23.15 -13.33 -30.23
CA ASP A 590 22.10 -13.04 -31.20
C ASP A 590 20.67 -13.42 -30.73
N GLY A 591 20.51 -14.40 -29.83
CA GLY A 591 19.20 -14.86 -29.34
C GLY A 591 18.44 -13.79 -28.52
N LEU A 592 19.18 -13.02 -27.71
CA LEU A 592 18.64 -11.92 -26.89
C LEU A 592 18.05 -10.77 -27.72
N HIS A 593 18.48 -10.62 -28.98
CA HIS A 593 18.01 -9.54 -29.85
C HIS A 593 16.70 -9.86 -30.58
N LEU A 594 16.33 -11.14 -30.68
CA LEU A 594 15.11 -11.59 -31.36
C LEU A 594 13.86 -10.96 -30.74
N PHE A 595 13.75 -10.98 -29.40
CA PHE A 595 12.63 -10.42 -28.66
C PHE A 595 12.54 -8.88 -28.69
N ARG A 596 13.61 -8.20 -29.11
CA ARG A 596 13.64 -6.73 -29.22
C ARG A 596 13.23 -6.22 -30.60
N ARG A 597 12.97 -7.11 -31.56
CA ARG A 597 12.72 -6.74 -32.96
C ARG A 597 11.55 -7.49 -33.57
N ALA A 598 10.47 -6.75 -33.83
CA ALA A 598 9.26 -7.29 -34.44
C ALA A 598 9.47 -7.84 -35.87
N ASP A 599 10.44 -7.32 -36.63
CA ASP A 599 10.74 -7.76 -38.00
C ASP A 599 11.34 -9.17 -38.10
N ARG A 600 11.68 -9.78 -36.96
CA ARG A 600 12.23 -11.15 -36.90
C ARG A 600 11.20 -12.22 -36.61
N PHE A 601 9.95 -11.85 -36.29
CA PHE A 601 8.84 -12.77 -36.11
C PHE A 601 8.17 -13.06 -37.45
N LEU A 602 8.11 -14.34 -37.81
CA LEU A 602 7.45 -14.82 -39.02
C LEU A 602 6.19 -15.60 -38.62
N PRO A 603 5.18 -15.70 -39.50
CA PRO A 603 3.99 -16.48 -39.20
C PRO A 603 4.27 -17.96 -38.86
N ASN A 604 5.36 -18.50 -39.38
CA ASN A 604 5.74 -19.91 -39.30
C ASN A 604 7.08 -20.15 -38.57
N GLY A 605 7.63 -19.15 -37.88
CA GLY A 605 8.88 -19.27 -37.14
C GLY A 605 9.57 -17.94 -36.91
N TRP A 606 10.90 -17.95 -36.94
CA TRP A 606 11.74 -16.79 -36.64
C TRP A 606 12.90 -16.66 -37.61
N CYS A 607 13.36 -15.42 -37.80
CA CYS A 607 14.54 -15.09 -38.57
C CYS A 607 15.73 -14.79 -37.64
N MET A 608 16.74 -15.66 -37.66
CA MET A 608 17.98 -15.53 -36.89
C MET A 608 19.05 -14.68 -37.61
N LEU A 609 18.63 -13.78 -38.52
CA LEU A 609 19.57 -12.89 -39.20
C LEU A 609 20.16 -11.89 -38.20
N PRO A 610 21.49 -11.73 -38.11
CA PRO A 610 22.14 -10.87 -37.13
C PRO A 610 21.56 -9.45 -37.08
N PRO A 611 21.49 -8.80 -35.89
CA PRO A 611 20.73 -7.56 -35.69
C PRO A 611 21.19 -6.37 -36.56
N LEU A 612 22.45 -6.34 -36.98
CA LEU A 612 23.01 -5.27 -37.81
C LEU A 612 22.72 -5.45 -39.30
N GLN A 613 22.10 -6.56 -39.72
CA GLN A 613 21.83 -6.87 -41.12
C GLN A 613 20.34 -6.73 -41.46
N SER A 614 20.03 -6.18 -42.63
CA SER A 614 18.68 -6.13 -43.20
C SER A 614 18.47 -7.28 -44.20
N CYS A 615 17.23 -7.78 -44.28
CA CYS A 615 16.84 -8.83 -45.24
C CYS A 615 16.08 -8.20 -46.41
N ASP A 616 16.47 -8.52 -47.64
CA ASP A 616 15.81 -8.10 -48.88
C ASP A 616 14.94 -9.22 -49.50
N LYS A 617 14.93 -10.42 -48.91
CA LYS A 617 14.30 -11.64 -49.47
C LYS A 617 12.78 -11.73 -49.31
N GLY A 618 12.11 -10.69 -48.81
CA GLY A 618 10.64 -10.59 -48.82
C GLY A 618 9.88 -11.81 -48.28
N ASN A 619 10.29 -12.37 -47.13
CA ASN A 619 9.66 -13.52 -46.46
C ASN A 619 9.80 -14.89 -47.16
N ALA A 620 10.73 -15.06 -48.11
CA ALA A 620 11.11 -16.38 -48.65
C ALA A 620 11.96 -17.19 -47.65
N CYS A 621 11.41 -17.47 -46.46
CA CYS A 621 12.17 -17.97 -45.31
C CYS A 621 12.32 -19.49 -45.26
N LEU A 622 11.38 -20.26 -45.84
CA LEU A 622 11.39 -21.74 -45.81
C LEU A 622 12.58 -22.37 -46.55
N THR A 623 13.29 -21.61 -47.38
CA THR A 623 14.53 -22.03 -48.04
C THR A 623 15.74 -21.22 -47.57
N CYS A 624 15.57 -20.40 -46.53
CA CYS A 624 16.61 -19.55 -45.97
C CYS A 624 17.39 -20.29 -44.89
N SER A 625 18.71 -20.11 -44.86
CA SER A 625 19.59 -20.78 -43.88
C SER A 625 19.46 -20.22 -42.46
N VAL A 626 18.95 -18.99 -42.30
CA VAL A 626 18.75 -18.33 -41.00
C VAL A 626 17.31 -18.44 -40.48
N PHE A 627 16.44 -19.19 -41.16
CA PHE A 627 15.10 -19.48 -40.67
C PHE A 627 15.12 -20.60 -39.63
N VAL A 628 14.35 -20.41 -38.57
CA VAL A 628 14.16 -21.41 -37.51
C VAL A 628 12.69 -21.50 -37.10
N THR A 629 12.23 -22.68 -36.69
CA THR A 629 10.86 -22.93 -36.22
C THR A 629 10.84 -23.94 -35.08
N ASP A 630 9.68 -24.20 -34.49
CA ASP A 630 9.45 -25.21 -33.47
C ASP A 630 7.98 -25.68 -33.45
N HIS A 631 7.61 -26.50 -32.46
CA HIS A 631 6.25 -27.05 -32.36
C HIS A 631 5.16 -25.97 -32.25
N THR A 632 5.48 -24.75 -31.79
CA THR A 632 4.47 -23.71 -31.58
C THR A 632 3.89 -23.21 -32.91
N HIS A 633 4.58 -23.50 -34.01
CA HIS A 633 4.17 -23.16 -35.37
C HIS A 633 3.59 -24.35 -36.15
N HIS A 634 3.41 -25.51 -35.51
CA HIS A 634 3.01 -26.77 -36.16
C HIS A 634 1.73 -26.63 -37.01
N ASP A 635 0.66 -26.06 -36.44
CA ASP A 635 -0.60 -25.82 -37.16
C ASP A 635 -0.42 -24.90 -38.38
N VAL A 636 0.42 -23.86 -38.23
CA VAL A 636 0.71 -22.93 -39.33
C VAL A 636 1.48 -23.64 -40.44
N LEU A 637 2.48 -24.45 -40.09
CA LEU A 637 3.27 -25.22 -41.04
C LEU A 637 2.40 -26.23 -41.79
N HIS A 638 1.48 -26.92 -41.10
CA HIS A 638 0.50 -27.81 -41.74
C HIS A 638 -0.43 -27.09 -42.70
N ARG A 639 -0.92 -25.91 -42.32
CA ARG A 639 -1.75 -25.09 -43.20
C ARG A 639 -0.96 -24.64 -44.43
N GLN A 640 0.26 -24.14 -44.24
CA GLN A 640 1.14 -23.73 -45.35
C GLN A 640 1.47 -24.89 -46.29
N LEU A 641 1.69 -26.11 -45.76
CA LEU A 641 1.90 -27.29 -46.59
C LEU A 641 0.69 -27.56 -47.47
N ARG A 642 -0.51 -27.63 -46.88
CA ARG A 642 -1.77 -27.85 -47.62
C ARG A 642 -2.00 -26.81 -48.72
N GLU A 643 -1.80 -25.53 -48.39
CA GLU A 643 -1.94 -24.42 -49.34
C GLU A 643 -0.91 -24.51 -50.47
N THR A 644 0.33 -24.87 -50.16
CA THR A 644 1.41 -25.03 -51.16
C THR A 644 1.13 -26.21 -52.08
N THR A 645 0.69 -27.36 -51.56
CA THR A 645 0.27 -28.52 -52.36
C THR A 645 -0.85 -28.13 -53.32
N THR A 646 -1.92 -27.51 -52.80
CA THR A 646 -3.07 -27.07 -53.61
C THR A 646 -2.66 -26.10 -54.72
N LEU A 647 -1.72 -25.19 -54.43
CA LEU A 647 -1.21 -24.23 -55.40
C LEU A 647 -0.40 -24.90 -56.51
N ILE A 648 0.47 -25.85 -56.16
CA ILE A 648 1.25 -26.64 -57.13
C ILE A 648 0.29 -27.39 -58.05
N ASP A 649 -0.65 -28.15 -57.49
CA ASP A 649 -1.59 -28.98 -58.25
C ASP A 649 -2.44 -28.15 -59.22
N ARG A 650 -2.97 -27.02 -58.74
CA ARG A 650 -3.75 -26.11 -59.59
C ARG A 650 -2.91 -25.56 -60.75
N ALA A 651 -1.70 -25.08 -60.46
CA ALA A 651 -0.86 -24.43 -61.47
C ALA A 651 -0.32 -25.42 -62.51
N THR A 652 0.05 -26.64 -62.10
CA THR A 652 0.49 -27.69 -63.03
C THR A 652 -0.67 -28.17 -63.90
N THR A 653 -1.87 -28.33 -63.34
CA THR A 653 -3.09 -28.68 -64.08
C THR A 653 -3.46 -27.60 -65.10
N GLU A 654 -3.46 -26.32 -64.69
CA GLU A 654 -3.75 -25.20 -65.60
C GLU A 654 -2.70 -25.08 -66.71
N PHE A 655 -1.43 -25.34 -66.42
CA PHE A 655 -0.36 -25.33 -67.41
C PHE A 655 -0.57 -26.45 -68.44
N GLU A 656 -0.86 -27.67 -67.99
CA GLU A 656 -1.10 -28.81 -68.87
C GLU A 656 -2.33 -28.59 -69.76
N GLN A 657 -3.41 -28.02 -69.21
CA GLN A 657 -4.59 -27.65 -69.99
C GLN A 657 -4.29 -26.59 -71.07
N ARG A 658 -3.39 -25.63 -70.79
CA ARG A 658 -3.05 -24.56 -71.74
C ARG A 658 -2.04 -24.99 -72.81
N HIS A 659 -1.09 -25.86 -72.47
CA HIS A 659 0.06 -26.17 -73.32
C HIS A 659 0.05 -27.60 -73.89
N GLY A 660 -0.88 -28.46 -73.45
CA GLY A 660 -1.04 -29.82 -73.98
C GLY A 660 0.04 -30.82 -73.56
N HIS A 661 0.90 -30.44 -72.61
CA HIS A 661 1.92 -31.29 -72.00
C HIS A 661 2.15 -30.85 -70.55
N SER A 662 2.66 -31.75 -69.71
CA SER A 662 2.94 -31.47 -68.30
C SER A 662 3.99 -30.34 -68.16
N MET A 663 3.92 -29.61 -67.04
CA MET A 663 4.89 -28.55 -66.72
C MET A 663 6.30 -29.16 -66.59
N PRO A 664 7.31 -28.66 -67.33
CA PRO A 664 8.67 -29.16 -67.25
C PRO A 664 9.24 -29.10 -65.83
N ASP A 665 9.98 -30.12 -65.42
CA ASP A 665 10.57 -30.20 -64.08
C ASP A 665 11.63 -29.11 -63.82
N ASP A 666 12.21 -28.54 -64.88
CA ASP A 666 13.17 -27.43 -64.83
C ASP A 666 12.50 -26.04 -64.76
N ASN A 667 11.17 -25.97 -64.72
CA ASN A 667 10.44 -24.73 -64.57
C ASN A 667 10.79 -24.03 -63.24
N VAL A 668 11.28 -22.79 -63.35
CA VAL A 668 11.78 -22.02 -62.19
C VAL A 668 10.73 -21.82 -61.09
N TRP A 669 9.46 -21.63 -61.45
CA TRP A 669 8.37 -21.50 -60.47
C TRP A 669 8.12 -22.84 -59.75
N LEU A 670 8.06 -23.92 -60.52
CA LEU A 670 7.82 -25.27 -60.00
C LEU A 670 8.95 -25.73 -59.07
N ILE A 671 10.20 -25.49 -59.46
CA ILE A 671 11.38 -25.78 -58.62
C ILE A 671 11.26 -25.07 -57.27
N ARG A 672 10.94 -23.76 -57.26
CA ARG A 672 10.83 -22.98 -56.02
C ARG A 672 9.71 -23.48 -55.11
N ARG A 673 8.53 -23.77 -55.67
CA ARG A 673 7.38 -24.28 -54.89
C ARG A 673 7.63 -25.70 -54.38
N ARG A 674 8.26 -26.57 -55.17
CA ARG A 674 8.66 -27.92 -54.72
C ARG A 674 9.70 -27.86 -53.60
N ALA A 675 10.65 -26.91 -53.66
CA ALA A 675 11.61 -26.70 -52.58
C ALA A 675 10.93 -26.27 -51.26
N GLU A 676 9.96 -25.35 -51.32
CA GLU A 676 9.16 -24.95 -50.15
C GLU A 676 8.32 -26.11 -49.60
N HIS A 677 7.66 -26.86 -50.47
CA HIS A 677 6.90 -28.05 -50.10
C HIS A 677 7.78 -29.10 -49.41
N HIS A 678 8.97 -29.34 -49.95
CA HIS A 678 9.94 -30.28 -49.36
C HIS A 678 10.41 -29.82 -47.98
N ALA A 679 10.74 -28.52 -47.82
CA ALA A 679 11.12 -27.95 -46.54
C ALA A 679 10.00 -28.11 -45.50
N LEU A 680 8.74 -27.79 -45.86
CA LEU A 680 7.58 -27.96 -44.97
C LEU A 680 7.35 -29.42 -44.57
N THR A 681 7.44 -30.34 -45.54
CA THR A 681 7.28 -31.78 -45.28
C THR A 681 8.36 -32.28 -44.31
N LYS A 682 9.61 -31.87 -44.52
CA LYS A 682 10.73 -32.26 -43.68
C LYS A 682 10.63 -31.67 -42.26
N LEU A 683 10.22 -30.41 -42.15
CA LEU A 683 9.99 -29.74 -40.86
C LEU A 683 8.88 -30.44 -40.07
N LEU A 684 7.74 -30.72 -40.69
CA LEU A 684 6.63 -31.41 -40.03
C LEU A 684 7.01 -32.82 -39.59
N ALA A 685 7.68 -33.59 -40.46
CA ALA A 685 8.19 -34.90 -40.08
C ALA A 685 9.15 -34.84 -38.88
N ALA A 686 10.06 -33.85 -38.85
CA ALA A 686 10.99 -33.67 -37.74
C ALA A 686 10.31 -33.18 -36.44
N LEU A 687 9.18 -32.49 -36.53
CA LEU A 687 8.36 -32.08 -35.39
C LEU A 687 7.52 -33.23 -34.84
N ASP A 688 7.04 -34.14 -35.70
CA ASP A 688 6.17 -35.26 -35.33
C ASP A 688 6.95 -36.45 -34.74
N ASP A 689 8.23 -36.63 -35.09
CA ASP A 689 9.04 -37.80 -34.73
C ASP A 689 9.48 -37.83 -33.25
N VAL A 690 9.34 -36.71 -32.50
CA VAL A 690 9.76 -36.63 -31.08
C VAL A 690 8.80 -35.76 -30.26
N PRO A 691 8.06 -36.31 -29.28
CA PRO A 691 7.38 -35.48 -28.29
C PRO A 691 8.43 -34.73 -27.47
N ASP A 692 8.25 -33.42 -27.25
CA ASP A 692 9.12 -32.57 -26.43
C ASP A 692 9.07 -33.00 -24.96
N SER A 693 9.72 -34.12 -24.64
CA SER A 693 10.02 -34.53 -23.28
C SER A 693 11.43 -34.04 -22.93
N SER A 694 11.57 -32.75 -22.70
CA SER A 694 12.59 -32.24 -21.78
C SER A 694 11.87 -31.52 -20.66
N ALA A 695 11.68 -32.29 -19.60
CA ALA A 695 11.11 -31.94 -18.32
C ALA A 695 11.60 -30.59 -17.79
N HIS A 696 10.69 -29.94 -17.06
CA HIS A 696 11.05 -29.04 -15.98
C HIS A 696 12.18 -29.67 -15.13
N GLY A 697 13.38 -29.09 -15.14
CA GLY A 697 14.36 -29.32 -14.08
C GLY A 697 15.76 -29.87 -14.41
N ALA A 698 16.22 -29.89 -15.67
CA ALA A 698 17.63 -30.24 -15.96
C ALA A 698 18.39 -29.07 -16.59
N THR A 699 19.40 -28.54 -15.89
CA THR A 699 20.42 -27.64 -16.47
C THR A 699 21.25 -28.42 -17.49
N PRO A 700 21.24 -28.08 -18.79
CA PRO A 700 22.06 -28.78 -19.76
C PRO A 700 23.51 -28.25 -19.67
N GLN A 701 24.47 -29.14 -19.45
CA GLN A 701 25.88 -28.82 -19.67
C GLN A 701 26.11 -28.60 -21.17
N CYS A 702 26.54 -27.39 -21.55
CA CYS A 702 26.99 -27.09 -22.90
C CYS A 702 28.20 -27.98 -23.26
N HIS A 703 28.01 -28.92 -24.17
CA HIS A 703 29.13 -29.55 -24.87
C HIS A 703 29.80 -28.52 -25.79
N ARG A 704 31.10 -28.25 -25.55
CA ARG A 704 31.94 -27.49 -26.46
C ARG A 704 32.02 -28.21 -27.82
N PRO A 705 31.83 -27.53 -28.95
CA PRO A 705 32.23 -28.07 -30.24
C PRO A 705 33.76 -28.12 -30.30
N SER A 706 34.29 -29.33 -30.48
CA SER A 706 35.64 -29.56 -30.97
C SER A 706 35.68 -29.26 -32.47
N ALA A 707 36.30 -28.14 -32.87
CA ALA A 707 37.04 -28.00 -34.13
C ALA A 707 37.67 -26.60 -34.19
N GLY A 708 38.98 -26.54 -34.46
CA GLY A 708 39.76 -25.31 -34.56
C GLY A 708 39.42 -24.45 -35.80
N PRO A 709 40.14 -23.33 -35.99
CA PRO A 709 39.86 -22.38 -37.07
C PRO A 709 40.06 -23.02 -38.45
N VAL A 710 39.03 -22.95 -39.29
CA VAL A 710 39.13 -23.21 -40.73
C VAL A 710 39.74 -21.95 -41.38
N PRO A 711 40.87 -22.03 -42.11
CA PRO A 711 41.41 -20.88 -42.82
C PRO A 711 40.54 -20.54 -44.03
N LEU A 712 40.10 -19.30 -44.13
CA LEU A 712 39.48 -18.74 -45.33
C LEU A 712 40.59 -18.08 -46.18
N THR A 713 40.87 -18.63 -47.35
CA THR A 713 41.75 -18.01 -48.35
C THR A 713 40.92 -17.01 -49.17
N LEU A 714 41.17 -15.71 -48.99
CA LEU A 714 40.55 -14.66 -49.79
C LEU A 714 41.47 -14.33 -50.98
N ASP A 715 41.00 -14.53 -52.21
CA ASP A 715 41.68 -14.08 -53.43
C ASP A 715 41.40 -12.58 -53.64
N LEU A 716 42.43 -11.76 -53.45
CA LEU A 716 42.38 -10.29 -53.53
C LEU A 716 42.69 -9.76 -54.95
N THR A 717 42.68 -10.59 -55.99
CA THR A 717 43.09 -10.15 -57.34
C THR A 717 41.95 -9.86 -58.34
N ALA A 718 40.69 -10.09 -57.97
CA ALA A 718 39.57 -9.76 -58.84
C ALA A 718 39.11 -8.30 -58.67
N HIS A 719 39.52 -7.46 -59.62
CA HIS A 719 39.03 -6.09 -59.93
C HIS A 719 39.97 -4.92 -59.60
N ARG A 720 41.11 -4.88 -60.30
CA ARG A 720 41.64 -3.62 -60.88
C ARG A 720 41.26 -3.52 -62.36
N ARG A 721 40.43 -2.55 -62.71
CA ARG A 721 40.32 -1.81 -63.99
C ARG A 721 39.38 -0.63 -63.70
N SER A 722 39.58 0.61 -64.09
CA SER A 722 40.70 1.40 -64.61
C SER A 722 40.17 2.85 -64.63
N THR A 723 41.03 3.79 -64.22
CA THR A 723 41.00 5.27 -64.23
C THR A 723 40.47 5.93 -65.53
N PRO A 724 40.17 7.26 -65.59
CA PRO A 724 40.94 8.40 -65.03
C PRO A 724 40.62 8.81 -63.60
#